data_AF-A0A075A0L4-F1
#
_entry.id   AF-A0A075A0L4-F1
#
_cell.length_a   1.000
_cell.length_b   1.000
_cell.length_c   1.000
_cell.angle_alpha   90.00
_cell.angle_beta   90.00
_cell.angle_gamma   90.00
#
_symmetry.space_group_name_H-M   'P 1'
#
loop_
_entity.id
_entity.type
_entity.pdbx_description
1 polymer ?
#
loop_
_entity_poly.entity_id
_entity_poly.type
_entity_poly.pdbx_seq_one_letter_code
_entity_poly.pdbx_strand_id
1 'polypeptide(L)'
;MAQTTRDAMPVVLGMEGSANKLGIGVVRDGVVLSNPRVTYITPPGEGFQPTETARHHQTHIISLVSRALREANIEAEELDAIAYTKGPGMGAPLLVVAVVARTLSQLWNKPLIGVNHCIAHIEMGRLITGARSPVVLYVSGGNTQVISFTSGRYRIFGETIDIALGNCLDRFARIVNLSNDPSPGYNVEMLARKGSKFFELPYSVKGMDVSFAGLLSYLEQRSCDLLQSGEYTVEDLCFSLQETVFAMVVEITERAMAHCGAKEVLVVGGVGCNGRLQEMMRKMAEERGATLFATDDRFCIDNGAMIAHTGCLMYAAGLRTPLHESTVTQRYRTDDVEMGVRGLFTYLTQQPDNFTQCDLHNTYLVFDAENYIATSYRQSGLARHYGGEYLSFIVLIRAAITELQKCRITPIFVFDGCHESKGSKRETLLKRNAERIDTLSRYLNNQAFNDVENTQQSTPDILPKLTNQVFLSVLEEMGIHHVNCEREADIHVAELAIYLNCPVVSNDSDFFIFGTPPASDYRVIPLMFLEQKSKPLPSRCSACTDSAGCHALPCKVFRPSQSVLRGICPPLRPLLPVLVGNDVISSVPFPSAITERLNSSQRNGMSYNSRRIHAVIGWLSGFSDDLSTPVREILSLHHGKQLEDITAQIITCVLGYVLDLHTVCRQLADFLSLKEGKKSHVCIASSPPRPNGDIIKATTLEAAVTAVTNVLPSQQCGVPSMKSDANLICGWPQNFRSKFRQGCISTTLLDGLYVRGGTVMRILMEDLGLSNSIYYVTEKLRQLQYGLIIHLEEKLGCSYKLCASNGGGAVEYRRQGFNICCFELQVPRLVFPPVQPASPDLFTDFFKHYLRLDLRLVKMDSIESHSLVCLLVFWFRNSQIARFRSSGLHDCPVALAVIVCALITSMFFNSARRNRDAMNSITADLCDRFGVLGSNLKEQHSRFQPSRLSIEIIHQLNELQLVYQEFHQLVELMDILCVHAGSSDGCTAPEIPSERFFSFIPEWVMFSSGRLLHWLAINIEHSTPLDRMHRLSTHWIPWIVRGLLNTLDLDARSLSDRINSLISSAERMLRVK
;
A
#
# COMPACT_ATOMS: atom_id res chain seq x y z
N MET A 1 9.60 -54.14 10.77
CA MET A 1 10.57 -53.41 9.94
C MET A 1 9.82 -52.83 8.75
N ALA A 2 9.46 -51.55 8.80
CA ALA A 2 9.02 -50.79 7.64
C ALA A 2 9.93 -49.56 7.61
N GLN A 3 10.75 -49.46 6.58
CA GLN A 3 11.75 -48.41 6.40
C GLN A 3 11.05 -47.05 6.34
N THR A 4 11.46 -46.14 7.22
CA THR A 4 11.18 -44.71 7.13
C THR A 4 11.75 -44.17 5.82
N THR A 5 10.90 -43.96 4.82
CA THR A 5 11.25 -43.19 3.62
C THR A 5 11.44 -41.73 4.02
N ARG A 6 12.66 -41.21 3.86
CA ARG A 6 12.90 -39.76 3.80
C ARG A 6 12.01 -39.23 2.66
N ASP A 7 11.12 -38.28 2.93
CA ASP A 7 10.40 -37.58 1.86
C ASP A 7 11.45 -36.99 0.90
N ALA A 8 11.45 -37.45 -0.35
CA ALA A 8 12.38 -37.00 -1.38
C ALA A 8 12.13 -35.52 -1.69
N MET A 9 13.18 -34.69 -1.75
CA MET A 9 13.02 -33.29 -2.17
C MET A 9 12.73 -33.22 -3.67
N PRO A 10 11.96 -32.20 -4.10
CA PRO A 10 11.46 -32.13 -5.46
C PRO A 10 12.59 -31.98 -6.49
N VAL A 11 12.40 -32.63 -7.64
CA VAL A 11 13.22 -32.48 -8.85
C VAL A 11 12.72 -31.29 -9.63
N VAL A 12 13.52 -30.22 -9.73
CA VAL A 12 13.11 -29.00 -10.40
C VAL A 12 14.05 -28.67 -11.55
N LEU A 13 13.46 -28.32 -12.69
CA LEU A 13 14.17 -27.74 -13.83
C LEU A 13 14.08 -26.21 -13.74
N GLY A 14 15.22 -25.53 -13.67
CA GLY A 14 15.36 -24.09 -13.55
C GLY A 14 15.86 -23.42 -14.82
N MET A 15 15.29 -22.27 -15.17
CA MET A 15 15.67 -21.50 -16.36
C MET A 15 16.09 -20.07 -15.99
N GLU A 16 17.31 -19.70 -16.35
CA GLU A 16 17.89 -18.38 -16.13
C GLU A 16 18.22 -17.71 -17.47
N GLY A 17 17.78 -16.47 -17.66
CA GLY A 17 18.08 -15.67 -18.85
C GLY A 17 17.68 -14.20 -18.67
N SER A 18 18.02 -13.64 -17.51
CA SER A 18 17.78 -12.24 -17.16
C SER A 18 18.74 -11.27 -17.85
N ALA A 19 19.94 -11.74 -18.21
CA ALA A 19 21.03 -10.95 -18.76
C ALA A 19 21.60 -11.58 -20.05
N ASN A 20 22.91 -11.47 -20.31
CA ASN A 20 23.56 -12.04 -21.50
C ASN A 20 23.89 -13.54 -21.40
N LYS A 21 23.66 -14.16 -20.24
CA LYS A 21 23.83 -15.60 -20.03
C LYS A 21 22.46 -16.28 -20.07
N LEU A 22 22.40 -17.42 -20.75
CA LEU A 22 21.25 -18.33 -20.73
C LEU A 22 21.69 -19.66 -20.13
N GLY A 23 21.05 -20.07 -19.04
CA GLY A 23 21.36 -21.31 -18.33
C GLY A 23 20.11 -22.12 -18.03
N ILE A 24 20.23 -23.43 -18.16
CA ILE A 24 19.20 -24.40 -17.72
C ILE A 24 19.85 -25.34 -16.73
N GLY A 25 19.20 -25.60 -15.60
CA GLY A 25 19.73 -26.49 -14.58
C GLY A 25 18.68 -27.43 -14.04
N VAL A 26 19.12 -28.58 -13.55
CA VAL A 26 18.27 -29.57 -12.90
C VAL A 26 18.85 -29.88 -11.53
N VAL A 27 18.04 -29.72 -10.49
CA VAL A 27 18.42 -29.96 -9.10
C VAL A 27 17.47 -30.98 -8.48
N ARG A 28 18.04 -31.94 -7.77
CA ARG A 28 17.34 -32.98 -6.99
C ARG A 28 18.02 -33.08 -5.64
N ASP A 29 17.29 -33.00 -4.53
CA ASP A 29 17.85 -33.18 -3.18
C ASP A 29 19.03 -32.25 -2.83
N GLY A 30 19.04 -31.02 -3.37
CA GLY A 30 20.15 -30.07 -3.17
C GLY A 30 21.43 -30.47 -3.93
N VAL A 31 21.35 -31.49 -4.78
CA VAL A 31 22.42 -31.89 -5.70
C VAL A 31 22.11 -31.34 -7.09
N VAL A 32 23.09 -30.67 -7.67
CA VAL A 32 23.02 -30.17 -9.05
C VAL A 32 23.32 -31.33 -9.98
N LEU A 33 22.31 -31.79 -10.72
CA LEU A 33 22.43 -32.91 -11.66
C LEU A 33 22.88 -32.43 -13.04
N SER A 34 22.49 -31.22 -13.43
CA SER A 34 22.92 -30.59 -14.68
C SER A 34 22.87 -29.06 -14.55
N ASN A 35 23.76 -28.37 -15.27
CA ASN A 35 23.81 -26.90 -15.28
C ASN A 35 24.46 -26.31 -16.57
N PRO A 36 24.04 -26.71 -17.80
CA PRO A 36 24.60 -26.16 -19.02
C PRO A 36 24.22 -24.68 -19.19
N ARG A 37 25.16 -23.92 -19.75
CA ARG A 37 25.04 -22.48 -19.97
C ARG A 37 25.71 -22.06 -21.28
N VAL A 38 25.17 -21.01 -21.88
CA VAL A 38 25.76 -20.28 -23.00
C VAL A 38 25.80 -18.78 -22.68
N THR A 39 26.79 -18.09 -23.24
CA THR A 39 26.98 -16.64 -23.04
C THR A 39 26.92 -15.94 -24.39
N TYR A 40 26.12 -14.88 -24.49
CA TYR A 40 26.19 -13.96 -25.62
C TYR A 40 27.37 -13.01 -25.44
N ILE A 41 28.36 -13.13 -26.33
CA ILE A 41 29.61 -12.36 -26.33
C ILE A 41 29.56 -11.36 -27.48
N THR A 42 29.68 -10.07 -27.18
CA THR A 42 29.77 -8.99 -28.16
C THR A 42 31.22 -8.68 -28.53
N PRO A 43 31.48 -8.06 -29.69
CA PRO A 43 32.82 -7.58 -30.05
C PRO A 43 33.43 -6.65 -28.97
N PRO A 44 34.77 -6.56 -28.86
CA PRO A 44 35.43 -5.59 -27.98
C PRO A 44 34.91 -4.16 -28.22
N GLY A 45 34.74 -3.40 -27.13
CA GLY A 45 34.18 -2.03 -27.19
C GLY A 45 32.65 -1.95 -27.19
N GLU A 46 31.94 -3.06 -27.43
CA GLU A 46 30.46 -3.08 -27.50
C GLU A 46 29.84 -3.76 -26.27
N GLY A 47 28.68 -3.25 -25.84
CA GLY A 47 27.86 -3.88 -24.79
C GLY A 47 26.66 -4.61 -25.40
N PHE A 48 26.24 -5.72 -24.78
CA PHE A 48 25.11 -6.51 -25.25
C PHE A 48 23.79 -5.72 -25.19
N GLN A 49 23.04 -5.75 -26.30
CA GLN A 49 21.74 -5.08 -26.41
C GLN A 49 20.59 -6.05 -26.07
N PRO A 50 19.47 -5.58 -25.48
CA PRO A 50 18.35 -6.45 -25.09
C PRO A 50 17.79 -7.30 -26.23
N THR A 51 17.63 -6.70 -27.43
CA THR A 51 17.03 -7.36 -28.59
C THR A 51 17.90 -8.50 -29.11
N GLU A 52 19.20 -8.27 -29.25
CA GLU A 52 20.16 -9.28 -29.74
C GLU A 52 20.33 -10.41 -28.74
N THR A 53 20.39 -10.05 -27.45
CA THR A 53 20.45 -11.02 -26.36
C THR A 53 19.22 -11.93 -26.36
N ALA A 54 18.02 -11.38 -26.59
CA ALA A 54 16.80 -12.16 -26.72
C ALA A 54 16.83 -13.11 -27.93
N ARG A 55 17.32 -12.67 -29.10
CA ARG A 55 17.50 -13.55 -30.28
C ARG A 55 18.48 -14.69 -29.99
N HIS A 56 19.59 -14.38 -29.31
CA HIS A 56 20.52 -15.40 -28.86
C HIS A 56 19.83 -16.43 -27.94
N HIS A 57 19.00 -15.97 -27.00
CA HIS A 57 18.28 -16.86 -26.09
C HIS A 57 17.27 -17.74 -26.83
N GLN A 58 16.49 -17.15 -27.76
CA GLN A 58 15.53 -17.87 -28.61
C GLN A 58 16.19 -19.00 -29.40
N THR A 59 17.40 -18.76 -29.89
CA THR A 59 18.16 -19.73 -30.71
C THR A 59 18.64 -20.94 -29.89
N HIS A 60 18.96 -20.74 -28.61
CA HIS A 60 19.66 -21.76 -27.80
C HIS A 60 18.79 -22.43 -26.72
N ILE A 61 17.68 -21.82 -26.29
CA ILE A 61 16.95 -22.28 -25.09
C ILE A 61 16.41 -23.71 -25.20
N ILE A 62 15.88 -24.11 -26.36
CA ILE A 62 15.33 -25.47 -26.54
C ILE A 62 16.43 -26.53 -26.56
N SER A 63 17.56 -26.24 -27.22
CA SER A 63 18.70 -27.17 -27.26
C SER A 63 19.35 -27.31 -25.89
N LEU A 64 19.39 -26.23 -25.10
CA LEU A 64 19.85 -26.24 -23.70
C LEU A 64 18.95 -27.04 -22.78
N VAL A 65 17.62 -26.92 -22.90
CA VAL A 65 16.68 -27.76 -22.13
C VAL A 65 16.91 -29.24 -22.44
N SER A 66 17.01 -29.58 -23.72
CA SER A 66 17.25 -30.96 -24.17
C SER A 66 18.62 -31.49 -23.69
N ARG A 67 19.63 -30.62 -23.63
CA ARG A 67 20.94 -30.96 -23.08
C ARG A 67 20.89 -31.14 -21.57
N ALA A 68 20.18 -30.27 -20.84
CA ALA A 68 20.09 -30.33 -19.39
C ALA A 68 19.41 -31.61 -18.90
N LEU A 69 18.32 -32.03 -19.55
CA LEU A 69 17.65 -33.30 -19.24
C LEU A 69 18.53 -34.51 -19.51
N ARG A 70 19.25 -34.53 -20.64
CA ARG A 70 20.20 -35.60 -20.98
C ARG A 70 21.37 -35.67 -19.99
N GLU A 71 21.96 -34.53 -19.63
CA GLU A 71 23.05 -34.48 -18.65
C GLU A 71 22.58 -34.90 -17.25
N ALA A 72 21.35 -34.53 -16.86
CA ALA A 72 20.76 -34.95 -15.60
C ALA A 72 20.32 -36.42 -15.58
N ASN A 73 20.23 -37.06 -16.76
CA ASN A 73 19.68 -38.40 -16.97
C ASN A 73 18.29 -38.56 -16.36
N ILE A 74 17.39 -37.61 -16.67
CA ILE A 74 16.03 -37.51 -16.13
C ILE A 74 15.05 -37.28 -17.28
N GLU A 75 13.94 -38.00 -17.26
CA GLU A 75 12.81 -37.79 -18.18
C GLU A 75 11.87 -36.67 -17.70
N ALA A 76 11.09 -36.07 -18.60
CA ALA A 76 10.22 -34.93 -18.27
C ALA A 76 9.16 -35.26 -17.20
N GLU A 77 8.70 -36.52 -17.18
CA GLU A 77 7.70 -37.03 -16.23
C GLU A 77 8.22 -37.06 -14.79
N GLU A 78 9.53 -37.21 -14.60
CA GLU A 78 10.20 -37.23 -13.29
C GLU A 78 10.40 -35.84 -12.66
N LEU A 79 10.12 -34.77 -13.41
CA LEU A 79 10.16 -33.40 -12.87
C LEU A 79 8.96 -33.13 -11.98
N ASP A 80 9.17 -32.50 -10.83
CA ASP A 80 8.08 -32.08 -9.94
C ASP A 80 7.58 -30.67 -10.23
N ALA A 81 8.47 -29.81 -10.75
CA ALA A 81 8.16 -28.43 -11.13
C ALA A 81 9.12 -27.84 -12.16
N ILE A 82 8.70 -26.73 -12.75
CA ILE A 82 9.54 -25.88 -13.61
C ILE A 82 9.68 -24.52 -12.95
N ALA A 83 10.91 -24.08 -12.75
CA ALA A 83 11.24 -22.78 -12.21
C ALA A 83 11.84 -21.89 -13.30
N TYR A 84 11.51 -20.60 -13.28
CA TYR A 84 12.07 -19.63 -14.22
C TYR A 84 12.34 -18.30 -13.52
N THR A 85 13.31 -17.56 -14.03
CA THR A 85 13.61 -16.21 -13.54
C THR A 85 12.45 -15.27 -13.87
N LYS A 86 11.69 -14.89 -12.84
CA LYS A 86 10.63 -13.87 -12.95
C LYS A 86 11.22 -12.47 -13.05
N GLY A 87 12.34 -12.24 -12.38
CA GLY A 87 13.13 -10.99 -12.42
C GLY A 87 13.98 -10.81 -11.16
N PRO A 88 14.71 -9.69 -11.01
CA PRO A 88 14.87 -8.61 -12.00
C PRO A 88 15.66 -9.03 -13.25
N GLY A 89 15.70 -8.18 -14.29
CA GLY A 89 16.43 -8.47 -15.53
C GLY A 89 15.96 -7.67 -16.75
N MET A 90 16.64 -7.87 -17.89
CA MET A 90 16.28 -7.26 -19.17
C MET A 90 14.94 -7.82 -19.68
N GLY A 91 14.04 -6.93 -20.11
CA GLY A 91 12.68 -7.31 -20.50
C GLY A 91 12.59 -8.37 -21.59
N ALA A 92 13.26 -8.15 -22.73
CA ALA A 92 13.16 -9.06 -23.88
C ALA A 92 13.74 -10.47 -23.58
N PRO A 93 14.94 -10.62 -22.99
CA PRO A 93 15.44 -11.93 -22.55
C PRO A 93 14.56 -12.64 -21.52
N LEU A 94 14.06 -11.92 -20.50
CA LEU A 94 13.14 -12.49 -19.51
C LEU A 94 11.87 -13.06 -20.15
N LEU A 95 11.28 -12.35 -21.12
CA LEU A 95 10.09 -12.81 -21.84
C LEU A 95 10.34 -14.12 -22.58
N VAL A 96 11.50 -14.27 -23.23
CA VAL A 96 11.85 -15.52 -23.94
C VAL A 96 11.85 -16.70 -22.98
N VAL A 97 12.50 -16.55 -21.83
CA VAL A 97 12.57 -17.62 -20.82
C VAL A 97 11.19 -17.94 -20.25
N ALA A 98 10.41 -16.92 -19.89
CA ALA A 98 9.08 -17.09 -19.31
C ALA A 98 8.12 -17.81 -20.28
N VAL A 99 8.16 -17.47 -21.58
CA VAL A 99 7.33 -18.13 -22.60
C VAL A 99 7.68 -19.62 -22.72
N VAL A 100 8.98 -19.95 -22.75
CA VAL A 100 9.40 -21.37 -22.83
C VAL A 100 9.03 -22.12 -21.56
N ALA A 101 9.27 -21.54 -20.38
CA ALA A 101 8.91 -22.17 -19.11
C ALA A 101 7.41 -22.44 -18.98
N ARG A 102 6.56 -21.48 -19.37
CA ARG A 102 5.09 -21.64 -19.44
C ARG A 102 4.69 -22.75 -20.41
N THR A 103 5.30 -22.76 -21.60
CA THR A 103 5.00 -23.74 -22.64
C THR A 103 5.31 -25.16 -22.15
N LEU A 104 6.49 -25.37 -21.55
CA LEU A 104 6.86 -26.67 -21.00
C LEU A 104 6.02 -27.07 -19.79
N SER A 105 5.65 -26.11 -18.94
CA SER A 105 4.76 -26.33 -17.79
C SER A 105 3.41 -26.87 -18.25
N GLN A 106 2.85 -26.29 -19.32
CA GLN A 106 1.60 -26.76 -19.92
C GLN A 106 1.77 -28.11 -20.62
N LEU A 107 2.85 -28.29 -21.37
CA LEU A 107 3.09 -29.51 -22.17
C LEU A 107 3.34 -30.74 -21.29
N TRP A 108 4.13 -30.59 -20.22
CA TRP A 108 4.45 -31.66 -19.28
C TRP A 108 3.48 -31.72 -18.08
N ASN A 109 2.47 -30.85 -18.05
CA ASN A 109 1.53 -30.70 -16.94
C ASN A 109 2.24 -30.58 -15.57
N LYS A 110 3.27 -29.74 -15.52
CA LYS A 110 4.07 -29.48 -14.31
C LYS A 110 3.81 -28.08 -13.78
N PRO A 111 3.73 -27.88 -12.46
CA PRO A 111 3.54 -26.56 -11.86
C PRO A 111 4.74 -25.64 -12.14
N LEU A 112 4.45 -24.35 -12.25
CA LEU A 112 5.43 -23.31 -12.53
C LEU A 112 5.81 -22.53 -11.26
N ILE A 113 7.07 -22.12 -11.14
CA ILE A 113 7.60 -21.31 -10.05
C ILE A 113 8.32 -20.09 -10.62
N GLY A 114 7.81 -18.89 -10.34
CA GLY A 114 8.48 -17.64 -10.65
C GLY A 114 9.49 -17.28 -9.56
N VAL A 115 10.77 -17.30 -9.89
CA VAL A 115 11.88 -17.12 -8.94
C VAL A 115 12.47 -15.72 -9.04
N ASN A 116 12.80 -15.10 -7.90
CA ASN A 116 13.57 -13.87 -7.85
C ASN A 116 15.06 -14.16 -8.09
N HIS A 117 15.66 -13.48 -9.06
CA HIS A 117 17.04 -13.67 -9.49
C HIS A 117 18.06 -13.41 -8.37
N CYS A 118 17.88 -12.33 -7.59
CA CYS A 118 18.78 -11.98 -6.50
C CYS A 118 18.73 -13.05 -5.39
N ILE A 119 17.53 -13.49 -5.03
CA ILE A 119 17.35 -14.56 -4.02
C ILE A 119 17.99 -15.87 -4.52
N ALA A 120 17.92 -16.16 -5.81
CA ALA A 120 18.52 -17.35 -6.38
C ALA A 120 20.03 -17.42 -6.22
N HIS A 121 20.73 -16.30 -6.47
CA HIS A 121 22.16 -16.17 -6.19
C HIS A 121 22.49 -16.46 -4.72
N ILE A 122 21.69 -15.91 -3.80
CA ILE A 122 21.89 -16.10 -2.36
C ILE A 122 21.70 -17.56 -1.95
N GLU A 123 20.59 -18.18 -2.32
CA GLU A 123 20.27 -19.56 -1.93
C GLU A 123 21.24 -20.57 -2.53
N MET A 124 21.66 -20.38 -3.79
CA MET A 124 22.70 -21.22 -4.38
C MET A 124 24.04 -21.05 -3.65
N GLY A 125 24.42 -19.81 -3.32
CA GLY A 125 25.61 -19.55 -2.52
C GLY A 125 25.57 -20.24 -1.17
N ARG A 126 24.44 -20.19 -0.46
CA ARG A 126 24.22 -20.89 0.81
C ARG A 126 24.32 -22.41 0.67
N LEU A 127 23.73 -22.97 -0.39
CA LEU A 127 23.78 -24.42 -0.67
C LEU A 127 25.22 -24.90 -0.87
N ILE A 128 25.98 -24.24 -1.74
CA ILE A 128 27.31 -24.71 -2.16
C ILE A 128 28.34 -24.49 -1.07
N THR A 129 28.26 -23.35 -0.37
CA THR A 129 29.28 -22.96 0.62
C THR A 129 28.95 -23.41 2.04
N GLY A 130 27.70 -23.79 2.31
CA GLY A 130 27.22 -24.12 3.65
C GLY A 130 26.99 -22.91 4.56
N ALA A 131 27.04 -21.68 4.02
CA ALA A 131 26.81 -20.45 4.78
C ALA A 131 25.39 -20.46 5.39
N ARG A 132 25.29 -20.19 6.70
CA ARG A 132 24.04 -20.34 7.46
C ARG A 132 23.28 -19.03 7.63
N SER A 133 23.97 -17.96 7.97
CA SER A 133 23.36 -16.63 8.17
C SER A 133 24.34 -15.52 7.76
N PRO A 134 24.78 -15.49 6.49
CA PRO A 134 25.71 -14.49 6.02
C PRO A 134 25.06 -13.14 5.77
N VAL A 135 25.83 -12.07 5.95
CA VAL A 135 25.64 -10.85 5.14
C VAL A 135 26.13 -11.16 3.75
N VAL A 136 25.29 -10.90 2.75
CA VAL A 136 25.56 -11.21 1.37
C VAL A 136 25.95 -9.95 0.61
N LEU A 137 27.15 -9.92 0.07
CA LEU A 137 27.51 -8.95 -0.95
C LEU A 137 27.11 -9.52 -2.32
N TYR A 138 26.07 -8.96 -2.92
CA TYR A 138 25.65 -9.31 -4.27
C TYR A 138 26.19 -8.30 -5.28
N VAL A 139 27.17 -8.73 -6.07
CA VAL A 139 27.85 -7.91 -7.08
C VAL A 139 27.82 -8.57 -8.45
N SER A 140 27.00 -8.02 -9.35
CA SER A 140 26.83 -8.49 -10.73
C SER A 140 26.99 -7.34 -11.73
N GLY A 141 26.85 -7.64 -13.02
CA GLY A 141 26.79 -6.63 -14.07
C GLY A 141 25.58 -5.68 -13.94
N GLY A 142 24.51 -6.10 -13.26
CA GLY A 142 23.28 -5.32 -13.10
C GLY A 142 22.94 -4.91 -11.67
N ASN A 143 23.64 -5.45 -10.66
CA ASN A 143 23.33 -5.23 -9.26
C ASN A 143 24.58 -5.02 -8.40
N THR A 144 24.46 -4.16 -7.39
CA THR A 144 25.42 -4.04 -6.30
C THR A 144 24.64 -3.76 -5.04
N GLN A 145 24.48 -4.79 -4.20
CA GLN A 145 23.62 -4.77 -3.02
C GLN A 145 24.30 -5.51 -1.87
N VAL A 146 24.18 -4.96 -0.67
CA VAL A 146 24.53 -5.64 0.58
C VAL A 146 23.23 -6.08 1.23
N ILE A 147 23.03 -7.38 1.25
CA ILE A 147 21.77 -8.03 1.60
C ILE A 147 21.99 -8.84 2.86
N SER A 148 21.05 -8.82 3.81
CA SER A 148 21.06 -9.79 4.90
C SER A 148 19.69 -10.39 5.08
N PHE A 149 19.66 -11.67 5.49
CA PHE A 149 18.42 -12.32 5.82
C PHE A 149 17.95 -11.84 7.18
N THR A 150 16.98 -10.95 7.16
CA THR A 150 16.56 -10.19 8.34
C THR A 150 15.04 -10.05 8.34
N SER A 151 14.39 -10.56 9.37
CA SER A 151 12.93 -10.52 9.51
C SER A 151 12.14 -11.14 8.38
N GLY A 152 12.48 -12.39 8.12
CA GLY A 152 11.76 -13.22 7.18
C GLY A 152 11.98 -12.84 5.71
N ARG A 153 12.89 -11.91 5.44
CA ARG A 153 13.15 -11.42 4.10
C ARG A 153 14.64 -11.20 3.90
N TYR A 154 15.06 -11.33 2.65
CA TYR A 154 16.33 -10.79 2.21
C TYR A 154 16.19 -9.29 2.05
N ARG A 155 16.77 -8.53 2.99
CA ARG A 155 16.70 -7.07 3.00
C ARG A 155 17.97 -6.45 2.48
N ILE A 156 17.82 -5.35 1.76
CA ILE A 156 18.92 -4.54 1.26
C ILE A 156 19.28 -3.52 2.35
N PHE A 157 20.50 -3.61 2.88
CA PHE A 157 21.05 -2.68 3.89
C PHE A 157 21.83 -1.54 3.26
N GLY A 158 22.41 -1.80 2.09
CA GLY A 158 23.10 -0.81 1.28
C GLY A 158 23.08 -1.24 -0.17
N GLU A 159 23.02 -0.29 -1.09
CA GLU A 159 23.05 -0.57 -2.52
C GLU A 159 23.77 0.53 -3.32
N THR A 160 24.05 0.25 -4.59
CA THR A 160 24.46 1.31 -5.49
C THR A 160 23.31 2.28 -5.75
N ILE A 161 23.59 3.58 -5.70
CA ILE A 161 22.62 4.63 -6.04
C ILE A 161 22.64 5.00 -7.53
N ASP A 162 23.56 4.45 -8.32
CA ASP A 162 23.71 4.73 -9.75
C ASP A 162 23.84 3.47 -10.62
N ILE A 163 25.06 3.11 -11.05
CA ILE A 163 25.38 1.95 -11.87
C ILE A 163 25.89 0.81 -10.98
N ALA A 164 25.74 -0.43 -11.43
CA ALA A 164 26.35 -1.56 -10.72
C ALA A 164 27.87 -1.58 -10.88
N LEU A 165 28.56 -2.13 -9.89
CA LEU A 165 30.01 -2.38 -9.90
C LEU A 165 30.45 -3.13 -11.16
N GLY A 166 29.75 -4.21 -11.53
CA GLY A 166 30.07 -4.95 -12.75
C GLY A 166 29.87 -4.12 -14.00
N ASN A 167 28.85 -3.26 -14.05
CA ASN A 167 28.66 -2.33 -15.17
C ASN A 167 29.79 -1.30 -15.27
N CYS A 168 30.31 -0.83 -14.13
CA CYS A 168 31.46 0.07 -14.08
C CYS A 168 32.70 -0.60 -14.69
N LEU A 169 33.00 -1.84 -14.30
CA LEU A 169 34.11 -2.63 -14.86
C LEU A 169 33.91 -2.89 -16.36
N ASP A 170 32.70 -3.29 -16.78
CA ASP A 170 32.38 -3.59 -18.18
C ASP A 170 32.41 -2.34 -19.07
N ARG A 171 32.03 -1.17 -18.55
CA ARG A 171 32.17 0.11 -19.27
C ARG A 171 33.62 0.52 -19.39
N PHE A 172 34.40 0.41 -18.32
CA PHE A 172 35.82 0.72 -18.37
C PHE A 172 36.55 -0.17 -19.37
N ALA A 173 36.29 -1.48 -19.35
CA ALA A 173 36.82 -2.43 -20.33
C ALA A 173 36.54 -2.03 -21.78
N ARG A 174 35.36 -1.45 -22.06
CA ARG A 174 35.02 -0.94 -23.39
C ARG A 174 35.81 0.30 -23.79
N ILE A 175 36.06 1.22 -22.86
CA ILE A 175 36.86 2.44 -23.11
C ILE A 175 38.28 2.07 -23.53
N VAL A 176 38.87 1.08 -22.85
CA VAL A 176 40.22 0.57 -23.17
C VAL A 176 40.21 -0.57 -24.20
N ASN A 177 39.07 -0.80 -24.87
CA ASN A 177 38.87 -1.77 -25.94
C ASN A 177 39.33 -3.20 -25.61
N LEU A 178 39.06 -3.65 -24.38
CA LEU A 178 39.34 -5.02 -23.94
C LEU A 178 38.29 -6.00 -24.46
N SER A 179 38.71 -7.26 -24.60
CA SER A 179 37.84 -8.36 -25.02
C SER A 179 36.68 -8.57 -24.04
N ASN A 180 35.52 -8.93 -24.57
CA ASN A 180 34.37 -9.39 -23.76
C ASN A 180 34.38 -10.91 -23.53
N ASP A 181 35.38 -11.64 -24.06
CA ASP A 181 35.57 -13.09 -23.89
C ASP A 181 36.70 -13.39 -22.88
N PRO A 182 36.48 -14.22 -21.84
CA PRO A 182 35.20 -14.84 -21.44
C PRO A 182 34.23 -13.88 -20.75
N SER A 183 34.75 -12.79 -20.18
CA SER A 183 33.98 -11.64 -19.71
C SER A 183 34.89 -10.40 -19.59
N PRO A 184 34.33 -9.17 -19.69
CA PRO A 184 35.14 -7.95 -19.58
C PRO A 184 35.78 -7.83 -18.19
N GLY A 185 35.00 -8.08 -17.12
CA GLY A 185 35.51 -8.06 -15.74
C GLY A 185 36.69 -9.01 -15.48
N TYR A 186 36.69 -10.21 -16.07
CA TYR A 186 37.83 -11.13 -15.98
C TYR A 186 39.07 -10.57 -16.66
N ASN A 187 38.92 -9.97 -17.84
CA ASN A 187 40.05 -9.37 -18.55
C ASN A 187 40.62 -8.15 -17.82
N VAL A 188 39.77 -7.35 -17.17
CA VAL A 188 40.21 -6.27 -16.26
C VAL A 188 41.01 -6.85 -15.08
N GLU A 189 40.58 -7.96 -14.49
CA GLU A 189 41.33 -8.64 -13.42
C GLU A 189 42.71 -9.12 -13.87
N MET A 190 42.80 -9.73 -15.05
CA MET A 190 44.07 -10.25 -15.56
C MET A 190 45.08 -9.13 -15.87
N LEU A 191 44.62 -7.95 -16.29
CA LEU A 191 45.48 -6.78 -16.49
C LEU A 191 45.82 -6.08 -15.19
N ALA A 192 44.90 -5.97 -14.24
CA ALA A 192 45.14 -5.38 -12.93
C ALA A 192 46.31 -6.05 -12.20
N ARG A 193 46.53 -7.36 -12.38
CA ARG A 193 47.67 -8.11 -11.80
C ARG A 193 49.04 -7.65 -12.31
N LYS A 194 49.09 -7.00 -13.46
CA LYS A 194 50.31 -6.47 -14.07
C LYS A 194 50.54 -4.99 -13.75
N GLY A 195 49.53 -4.31 -13.20
CA GLY A 195 49.63 -2.93 -12.76
C GLY A 195 50.58 -2.79 -11.58
N SER A 196 51.32 -1.69 -11.54
CA SER A 196 52.32 -1.40 -10.51
C SER A 196 52.14 -0.02 -9.88
N LYS A 197 51.45 0.89 -10.56
CA LYS A 197 51.25 2.27 -10.14
C LYS A 197 49.78 2.53 -9.81
N PHE A 198 49.53 3.05 -8.61
CA PHE A 198 48.18 3.44 -8.18
C PHE A 198 47.87 4.88 -8.63
N PHE A 199 46.74 5.05 -9.32
CA PHE A 199 46.15 6.32 -9.71
C PHE A 199 44.97 6.63 -8.78
N GLU A 200 44.97 7.81 -8.17
CA GLU A 200 43.94 8.17 -7.20
C GLU A 200 42.58 8.41 -7.89
N LEU A 201 41.56 7.71 -7.38
CA LEU A 201 40.20 7.76 -7.91
C LEU A 201 39.20 8.25 -6.85
N PRO A 202 38.08 8.88 -7.26
CA PRO A 202 37.06 9.34 -6.32
C PRO A 202 36.47 8.21 -5.47
N TYR A 203 36.69 8.24 -4.16
CA TYR A 203 36.18 7.25 -3.22
C TYR A 203 34.79 7.66 -2.69
N SER A 204 33.72 7.03 -3.18
CA SER A 204 32.34 7.53 -3.01
C SER A 204 31.43 6.58 -2.22
N VAL A 205 31.64 6.48 -0.91
CA VAL A 205 30.79 5.73 0.04
C VAL A 205 29.89 6.70 0.82
N LYS A 206 28.60 6.40 0.92
CA LYS A 206 27.61 7.19 1.67
C LYS A 206 26.81 6.27 2.61
N GLY A 207 27.22 6.20 3.87
CA GLY A 207 26.60 5.26 4.81
C GLY A 207 26.89 3.81 4.39
N MET A 208 25.87 3.04 4.03
CA MET A 208 26.03 1.69 3.48
C MET A 208 25.87 1.66 1.94
N ASP A 209 25.64 2.81 1.32
CA ASP A 209 25.46 2.94 -0.12
C ASP A 209 26.75 3.35 -0.84
N VAL A 210 26.83 3.04 -2.14
CA VAL A 210 27.97 3.34 -3.02
C VAL A 210 27.55 4.01 -4.31
N SER A 211 28.45 4.78 -4.92
CA SER A 211 28.25 5.44 -6.21
C SER A 211 29.48 5.25 -7.09
N PHE A 212 29.29 4.71 -8.30
CA PHE A 212 30.40 4.40 -9.23
C PHE A 212 30.38 5.28 -10.48
N ALA A 213 29.28 5.96 -10.80
CA ALA A 213 29.18 6.75 -12.03
C ALA A 213 30.16 7.93 -12.06
N GLY A 214 30.36 8.61 -10.92
CA GLY A 214 31.33 9.70 -10.81
C GLY A 214 32.79 9.24 -11.00
N LEU A 215 33.16 8.11 -10.38
CA LEU A 215 34.47 7.49 -10.56
C LEU A 215 34.70 7.07 -12.01
N LEU A 216 33.71 6.41 -12.63
CA LEU A 216 33.81 5.97 -14.02
C LEU A 216 34.01 7.18 -14.94
N SER A 217 33.18 8.21 -14.79
CA SER A 217 33.25 9.43 -15.62
C SER A 217 34.62 10.13 -15.51
N TYR A 218 35.20 10.14 -14.30
CA TYR A 218 36.55 10.64 -14.06
C TYR A 218 37.61 9.84 -14.83
N LEU A 219 37.50 8.50 -14.83
CA LEU A 219 38.35 7.63 -15.64
C LEU A 219 38.11 7.82 -17.14
N GLU A 220 36.86 7.92 -17.61
CA GLU A 220 36.56 8.12 -19.04
C GLU A 220 37.20 9.43 -19.53
N GLN A 221 37.14 10.50 -18.74
CA GLN A 221 37.71 11.81 -19.10
C GLN A 221 39.24 11.80 -19.12
N ARG A 222 39.91 11.09 -18.19
CA ARG A 222 41.36 11.17 -18.00
C ARG A 222 42.15 10.06 -18.68
N SER A 223 41.52 8.91 -18.96
CA SER A 223 42.19 7.71 -19.49
C SER A 223 42.99 7.98 -20.77
N CYS A 224 42.42 8.70 -21.75
CA CYS A 224 43.14 9.05 -22.98
C CYS A 224 44.42 9.84 -22.70
N ASP A 225 44.35 10.89 -21.88
CA ASP A 225 45.50 11.76 -21.56
C ASP A 225 46.58 10.99 -20.78
N LEU A 226 46.17 10.17 -19.81
CA LEU A 226 47.07 9.38 -18.96
C LEU A 226 47.80 8.27 -19.74
N LEU A 227 47.13 7.67 -20.72
CA LEU A 227 47.73 6.66 -21.60
C LEU A 227 48.62 7.30 -22.66
N GLN A 228 48.25 8.46 -23.21
CA GLN A 228 49.07 9.19 -24.19
C GLN A 228 50.32 9.82 -23.59
N SER A 229 50.27 10.28 -22.34
CA SER A 229 51.44 10.80 -21.63
C SER A 229 52.49 9.72 -21.33
N GLY A 230 52.10 8.44 -21.40
CA GLY A 230 52.92 7.30 -21.00
C GLY A 230 53.15 7.21 -19.49
N GLU A 231 52.47 8.02 -18.69
CA GLU A 231 52.65 8.08 -17.24
C GLU A 231 51.99 6.88 -16.52
N TYR A 232 50.91 6.34 -17.11
CA TYR A 232 50.20 5.17 -16.62
C TYR A 232 49.89 4.21 -17.77
N THR A 233 49.84 2.92 -17.47
CA THR A 233 49.44 1.87 -18.42
C THR A 233 47.98 1.49 -18.22
N VAL A 234 47.40 0.73 -19.16
CA VAL A 234 46.03 0.19 -19.00
C VAL A 234 45.97 -0.74 -17.79
N GLU A 235 47.05 -1.49 -17.56
CA GLU A 235 47.26 -2.35 -16.41
C GLU A 235 47.20 -1.56 -15.09
N ASP A 236 47.87 -0.40 -15.02
CA ASP A 236 47.84 0.48 -13.85
C ASP A 236 46.44 1.05 -13.57
N LEU A 237 45.70 1.43 -14.62
CA LEU A 237 44.33 1.93 -14.46
C LEU A 237 43.36 0.82 -14.07
N CYS A 238 43.51 -0.40 -14.60
CA CYS A 238 42.73 -1.58 -14.17
C CYS A 238 42.99 -1.91 -12.69
N PHE A 239 44.26 -1.86 -12.28
CA PHE A 239 44.68 -2.03 -10.88
C PHE A 239 44.02 -0.98 -9.98
N SER A 240 44.18 0.30 -10.33
CA SER A 240 43.67 1.42 -9.53
C SER A 240 42.14 1.41 -9.39
N LEU A 241 41.45 1.08 -10.49
CA LEU A 241 40.00 0.90 -10.52
C LEU A 241 39.58 -0.19 -9.53
N GLN A 242 40.17 -1.40 -9.64
CA GLN A 242 39.83 -2.53 -8.77
C GLN A 242 40.06 -2.22 -7.30
N GLU A 243 41.24 -1.69 -6.93
CA GLU A 243 41.54 -1.38 -5.53
C GLU A 243 40.54 -0.39 -4.94
N THR A 244 40.16 0.64 -5.71
CA THR A 244 39.25 1.68 -5.21
C THR A 244 37.83 1.14 -5.06
N VAL A 245 37.26 0.52 -6.10
CA VAL A 245 35.87 0.06 -6.07
C VAL A 245 35.68 -1.15 -5.14
N PHE A 246 36.68 -2.01 -5.00
CA PHE A 246 36.62 -3.14 -4.08
C PHE A 246 36.76 -2.69 -2.63
N ALA A 247 37.61 -1.70 -2.34
CA ALA A 247 37.67 -1.11 -1.01
C ALA A 247 36.31 -0.51 -0.61
N MET A 248 35.64 0.21 -1.53
CA MET A 248 34.30 0.76 -1.29
C MET A 248 33.28 -0.31 -0.92
N VAL A 249 33.23 -1.43 -1.67
CA VAL A 249 32.26 -2.51 -1.37
C VAL A 249 32.64 -3.32 -0.12
N VAL A 250 33.93 -3.46 0.20
CA VAL A 250 34.39 -4.06 1.46
C VAL A 250 33.95 -3.22 2.64
N GLU A 251 34.10 -1.89 2.57
CA GLU A 251 33.69 -0.97 3.64
C GLU A 251 32.20 -1.04 3.93
N ILE A 252 31.34 -0.95 2.90
CA ILE A 252 29.87 -1.03 3.14
C ILE A 252 29.44 -2.42 3.63
N THR A 253 30.15 -3.48 3.20
CA THR A 253 29.88 -4.85 3.67
C THR A 253 30.27 -4.99 5.13
N GLU A 254 31.40 -4.43 5.54
CA GLU A 254 31.81 -4.38 6.93
C GLU A 254 30.82 -3.56 7.79
N ARG A 255 30.36 -2.40 7.30
CA ARG A 255 29.33 -1.61 8.00
C ARG A 255 28.04 -2.41 8.20
N ALA A 256 27.58 -3.12 7.17
CA ALA A 256 26.39 -3.96 7.25
C ALA A 256 26.57 -5.17 8.18
N MET A 257 27.74 -5.83 8.14
CA MET A 257 28.09 -6.90 9.09
C MET A 257 28.12 -6.39 10.53
N ALA A 258 28.57 -5.15 10.76
CA ALA A 258 28.54 -4.51 12.08
C ALA A 258 27.12 -4.27 12.55
N HIS A 259 26.30 -3.73 11.66
CA HIS A 259 24.91 -3.44 11.92
C HIS A 259 24.10 -4.73 12.22
N CYS A 260 24.40 -5.82 11.51
CA CYS A 260 23.69 -7.09 11.67
C CYS A 260 24.31 -8.01 12.74
N GLY A 261 25.48 -7.69 13.29
CA GLY A 261 26.24 -8.59 14.17
C GLY A 261 26.67 -9.90 13.50
N ALA A 262 26.87 -9.90 12.18
CA ALA A 262 27.12 -11.11 11.40
C ALA A 262 28.59 -11.55 11.46
N LYS A 263 28.82 -12.86 11.58
CA LYS A 263 30.14 -13.51 11.54
C LYS A 263 30.42 -14.24 10.23
N GLU A 264 29.50 -14.18 9.28
CA GLU A 264 29.62 -14.81 7.98
C GLU A 264 29.38 -13.73 6.92
N VAL A 265 30.22 -13.70 5.90
CA VAL A 265 30.00 -12.90 4.69
C VAL A 265 29.98 -13.84 3.50
N LEU A 266 29.00 -13.69 2.63
CA LEU A 266 28.86 -14.48 1.41
C LEU A 266 28.95 -13.54 0.21
N VAL A 267 29.86 -13.79 -0.71
CA VAL A 267 29.99 -13.00 -1.94
C VAL A 267 29.36 -13.79 -3.10
N VAL A 268 28.39 -13.18 -3.78
CA VAL A 268 27.65 -13.77 -4.91
C VAL A 268 27.54 -12.80 -6.09
N GLY A 269 27.13 -13.32 -7.25
CA GLY A 269 27.08 -12.58 -8.50
C GLY A 269 28.40 -12.63 -9.27
N GLY A 270 28.37 -12.21 -10.53
CA GLY A 270 29.48 -12.46 -11.44
C GLY A 270 30.79 -11.75 -11.09
N VAL A 271 30.74 -10.61 -10.40
CA VAL A 271 31.95 -9.94 -9.89
C VAL A 271 32.48 -10.66 -8.65
N GLY A 272 31.65 -11.47 -7.98
CA GLY A 272 32.05 -12.31 -6.86
C GLY A 272 33.08 -13.39 -7.21
N CYS A 273 33.26 -13.73 -8.49
CA CYS A 273 34.35 -14.56 -9.00
C CYS A 273 35.73 -13.92 -8.86
N ASN A 274 35.80 -12.59 -8.73
CA ASN A 274 37.07 -11.88 -8.81
C ASN A 274 37.96 -12.23 -7.62
N GLY A 275 39.16 -12.76 -7.92
CA GLY A 275 40.07 -13.25 -6.89
C GLY A 275 40.57 -12.15 -5.95
N ARG A 276 40.71 -10.93 -6.47
CA ARG A 276 41.16 -9.77 -5.68
C ARG A 276 40.09 -9.28 -4.72
N LEU A 277 38.82 -9.18 -5.17
CA LEU A 277 37.69 -8.86 -4.28
C LEU A 277 37.56 -9.89 -3.15
N GLN A 278 37.67 -11.19 -3.47
CA GLN A 278 37.64 -12.24 -2.46
C GLN A 278 38.82 -12.13 -1.48
N GLU A 279 40.02 -11.77 -1.95
CA GLU A 279 41.17 -11.53 -1.07
C GLU A 279 40.93 -10.38 -0.09
N MET A 280 40.45 -9.23 -0.57
CA MET A 280 40.17 -8.07 0.27
C MET A 280 39.05 -8.34 1.27
N MET A 281 37.98 -9.01 0.83
CA MET A 281 36.87 -9.40 1.71
C MET A 281 37.32 -10.43 2.76
N ARG A 282 38.24 -11.36 2.40
CA ARG A 282 38.80 -12.34 3.33
C ARG A 282 39.59 -11.65 4.43
N LYS A 283 40.46 -10.69 4.09
CA LYS A 283 41.23 -9.92 5.07
C LYS A 283 40.32 -9.19 6.05
N MET A 284 39.31 -8.46 5.56
CA MET A 284 38.33 -7.79 6.41
C MET A 284 37.59 -8.79 7.31
N ALA A 285 37.16 -9.94 6.77
CA ALA A 285 36.50 -10.97 7.56
C ALA A 285 37.44 -11.54 8.65
N GLU A 286 38.69 -11.84 8.34
CA GLU A 286 39.70 -12.33 9.29
C GLU A 286 39.99 -11.33 10.41
N GLU A 287 40.21 -10.06 10.07
CA GLU A 287 40.43 -8.96 11.03
C GLU A 287 39.25 -8.79 11.99
N ARG A 288 38.04 -9.12 11.52
CA ARG A 288 36.82 -9.09 12.31
C ARG A 288 36.54 -10.36 13.12
N GLY A 289 37.25 -11.45 12.86
CA GLY A 289 36.90 -12.78 13.40
C GLY A 289 35.62 -13.37 12.78
N ALA A 290 35.36 -13.04 11.50
CA ALA A 290 34.29 -13.56 10.66
C ALA A 290 34.84 -14.50 9.57
N THR A 291 33.96 -15.19 8.86
CA THR A 291 34.30 -16.14 7.78
C THR A 291 33.78 -15.65 6.45
N LEU A 292 34.64 -15.64 5.42
CA LEU A 292 34.24 -15.42 4.04
C LEU A 292 33.80 -16.75 3.39
N PHE A 293 32.63 -16.71 2.78
CA PHE A 293 32.14 -17.69 1.84
C PHE A 293 32.07 -17.07 0.44
N ALA A 294 32.57 -17.78 -0.55
CA ALA A 294 32.45 -17.39 -1.95
C ALA A 294 32.23 -18.67 -2.77
N THR A 295 31.43 -18.56 -3.82
CA THR A 295 31.25 -19.65 -4.78
C THR A 295 32.30 -19.60 -5.88
N ASP A 296 32.43 -20.70 -6.62
CA ASP A 296 33.26 -20.75 -7.83
C ASP A 296 32.47 -20.29 -9.07
N ASP A 297 33.18 -20.16 -10.20
CA ASP A 297 32.67 -19.67 -11.50
C ASP A 297 31.44 -20.44 -12.03
N ARG A 298 31.24 -21.69 -11.60
CA ARG A 298 30.09 -22.50 -12.01
C ARG A 298 28.78 -21.91 -11.45
N PHE A 299 28.84 -21.27 -10.29
CA PHE A 299 27.66 -20.79 -9.55
C PHE A 299 27.61 -19.28 -9.31
N CYS A 300 28.75 -18.58 -9.32
CA CYS A 300 28.80 -17.11 -9.23
C CYS A 300 28.19 -16.41 -10.46
N ILE A 301 28.46 -16.94 -11.65
CA ILE A 301 27.87 -16.45 -12.90
C ILE A 301 26.43 -16.97 -12.99
N ASP A 302 25.50 -16.15 -13.50
CA ASP A 302 24.10 -16.51 -13.73
C ASP A 302 23.96 -17.91 -14.34
N ASN A 303 23.14 -18.77 -13.75
CA ASN A 303 23.04 -20.17 -14.12
C ASN A 303 21.63 -20.72 -13.87
N GLY A 304 21.25 -21.81 -14.55
CA GLY A 304 19.91 -22.38 -14.38
C GLY A 304 19.76 -23.14 -13.06
N ALA A 305 20.84 -23.68 -12.50
CA ALA A 305 20.81 -24.44 -11.26
C ALA A 305 20.39 -23.59 -10.05
N MET A 306 20.78 -22.31 -9.99
CA MET A 306 20.35 -21.42 -8.89
C MET A 306 18.83 -21.23 -8.88
N ILE A 307 18.25 -21.08 -10.07
CA ILE A 307 16.79 -20.97 -10.24
C ILE A 307 16.11 -22.29 -9.91
N ALA A 308 16.69 -23.41 -10.32
CA ALA A 308 16.19 -24.74 -9.98
C ALA A 308 16.18 -24.97 -8.46
N HIS A 309 17.28 -24.65 -7.78
CA HIS A 309 17.41 -24.84 -6.34
C HIS A 309 16.43 -23.97 -5.55
N THR A 310 16.35 -22.68 -5.84
CA THR A 310 15.36 -21.81 -5.20
C THR A 310 13.94 -22.23 -5.56
N GLY A 311 13.73 -22.73 -6.78
CA GLY A 311 12.51 -23.41 -7.21
C GLY A 311 12.16 -24.61 -6.33
N CYS A 312 13.12 -25.50 -6.02
CA CYS A 312 12.94 -26.60 -5.08
C CYS A 312 12.51 -26.10 -3.70
N LEU A 313 13.17 -25.06 -3.17
CA LEU A 313 12.85 -24.48 -1.86
C LEU A 313 11.43 -23.89 -1.83
N MET A 314 11.06 -23.11 -2.85
CA MET A 314 9.74 -22.52 -2.99
C MET A 314 8.66 -23.59 -3.19
N TYR A 315 8.95 -24.60 -4.02
CA TYR A 315 8.05 -25.71 -4.28
C TYR A 315 7.78 -26.55 -3.03
N ALA A 316 8.85 -26.91 -2.32
CA ALA A 316 8.76 -27.64 -1.05
C ALA A 316 7.99 -26.83 0.00
N ALA A 317 8.13 -25.50 -0.01
CA ALA A 317 7.39 -24.58 0.84
C ALA A 317 5.91 -24.36 0.41
N GLY A 318 5.41 -25.09 -0.60
CA GLY A 318 4.03 -24.99 -1.08
C GLY A 318 3.74 -23.80 -2.01
N LEU A 319 4.75 -23.01 -2.38
CA LEU A 319 4.57 -21.88 -3.29
C LEU A 319 4.42 -22.37 -4.73
N ARG A 320 3.47 -21.80 -5.46
CA ARG A 320 3.21 -22.09 -6.88
C ARG A 320 2.91 -20.77 -7.58
N THR A 321 3.25 -20.65 -8.86
CA THR A 321 2.93 -19.49 -9.67
C THR A 321 1.90 -19.88 -10.74
N PRO A 322 0.62 -19.49 -10.57
CA PRO A 322 -0.40 -19.69 -11.58
C PRO A 322 0.02 -19.08 -12.93
N LEU A 323 -0.44 -19.67 -14.04
CA LEU A 323 -0.08 -19.18 -15.39
C LEU A 323 -0.38 -17.69 -15.58
N HIS A 324 -1.50 -17.19 -15.06
CA HIS A 324 -1.86 -15.77 -15.16
C HIS A 324 -0.95 -14.84 -14.35
N GLU A 325 -0.27 -15.35 -13.31
CA GLU A 325 0.69 -14.61 -12.48
C GLU A 325 2.15 -14.82 -12.89
N SER A 326 2.40 -15.73 -13.85
CA SER A 326 3.74 -16.11 -14.32
C SER A 326 4.38 -15.07 -15.24
N THR A 327 4.15 -13.79 -14.99
CA THR A 327 4.68 -12.64 -15.76
C THR A 327 6.19 -12.50 -15.59
N VAL A 328 6.76 -11.45 -16.19
CA VAL A 328 8.14 -11.01 -15.94
C VAL A 328 8.12 -9.64 -15.27
N THR A 329 9.11 -9.39 -14.42
CA THR A 329 9.21 -8.17 -13.63
C THR A 329 10.63 -7.64 -13.71
N GLN A 330 10.91 -6.69 -14.62
CA GLN A 330 12.27 -6.15 -14.81
C GLN A 330 12.86 -5.57 -13.52
N ARG A 331 12.02 -4.97 -12.68
CA ARG A 331 12.38 -4.41 -11.37
C ARG A 331 11.66 -5.19 -10.27
N TYR A 332 12.24 -6.30 -9.85
CA TYR A 332 11.71 -7.12 -8.76
C TYR A 332 12.58 -6.95 -7.52
N ARG A 333 12.13 -6.17 -6.52
CA ARG A 333 12.95 -5.93 -5.33
C ARG A 333 13.13 -7.20 -4.51
N THR A 334 14.27 -7.29 -3.85
CA THR A 334 14.64 -8.41 -2.97
C THR A 334 13.74 -8.49 -1.72
N ASP A 335 13.16 -7.36 -1.27
CA ASP A 335 12.38 -7.23 -0.04
C ASP A 335 10.84 -7.20 -0.23
N ASP A 336 10.33 -7.32 -1.46
CA ASP A 336 8.90 -7.21 -1.82
C ASP A 336 8.04 -8.45 -1.46
N VAL A 337 8.13 -8.92 -0.21
CA VAL A 337 7.34 -10.07 0.30
C VAL A 337 6.48 -9.68 1.53
N GLU A 338 5.38 -8.95 1.29
CA GLU A 338 4.14 -8.67 2.10
C GLU A 338 4.16 -8.13 3.56
N MET A 339 3.42 -7.01 3.79
CA MET A 339 3.28 -6.15 4.99
C MET A 339 2.28 -6.67 6.06
N GLY A 340 2.38 -6.12 7.29
CA GLY A 340 1.83 -6.67 8.54
C GLY A 340 2.95 -7.36 9.34
N VAL A 341 2.64 -8.04 10.45
CA VAL A 341 3.59 -9.01 11.01
C VAL A 341 3.96 -9.99 9.91
N ARG A 342 5.23 -9.93 9.51
CA ARG A 342 5.64 -10.34 8.17
C ARG A 342 5.30 -11.81 7.92
N GLY A 343 4.40 -12.06 6.97
CA GLY A 343 3.94 -13.39 6.59
C GLY A 343 3.03 -14.10 7.60
N LEU A 344 2.61 -13.44 8.69
CA LEU A 344 1.73 -14.03 9.70
C LEU A 344 0.34 -14.35 9.15
N PHE A 345 -0.26 -13.40 8.41
CA PHE A 345 -1.57 -13.59 7.80
C PHE A 345 -1.59 -14.82 6.89
N THR A 346 -0.60 -14.91 5.99
CA THR A 346 -0.40 -16.03 5.06
C THR A 346 -0.12 -17.33 5.81
N TYR A 347 0.72 -17.29 6.86
CA TYR A 347 1.02 -18.45 7.69
C TYR A 347 -0.24 -19.03 8.36
N LEU A 348 -1.09 -18.16 8.93
CA LEU A 348 -2.31 -18.60 9.61
C LEU A 348 -3.32 -19.15 8.62
N THR A 349 -3.56 -18.45 7.51
CA THR A 349 -4.58 -18.81 6.49
C THR A 349 -4.24 -20.06 5.68
N GLN A 350 -2.96 -20.42 5.55
CA GLN A 350 -2.53 -21.68 4.92
C GLN A 350 -2.92 -22.94 5.70
N GLN A 351 -3.22 -22.83 6.99
CA GLN A 351 -3.59 -23.96 7.85
C GLN A 351 -5.09 -23.89 8.18
N PRO A 352 -5.94 -24.73 7.55
CA PRO A 352 -7.38 -24.67 7.75
C PRO A 352 -7.81 -24.83 9.21
N ASP A 353 -7.06 -25.62 9.99
CA ASP A 353 -7.33 -25.90 11.40
C ASP A 353 -7.26 -24.67 12.31
N ASN A 354 -6.62 -23.58 11.87
CA ASN A 354 -6.62 -22.32 12.61
C ASN A 354 -7.98 -21.61 12.61
N PHE A 355 -8.90 -22.02 11.72
CA PHE A 355 -10.19 -21.38 11.56
C PHE A 355 -11.32 -22.39 11.74
N THR A 356 -12.35 -21.95 12.44
CA THR A 356 -13.55 -22.76 12.69
C THR A 356 -14.69 -22.23 11.83
N GLN A 357 -15.40 -23.14 11.15
CA GLN A 357 -16.60 -22.76 10.42
C GLN A 357 -17.66 -22.26 11.41
N CYS A 358 -18.29 -21.12 11.11
CA CYS A 358 -19.40 -20.61 11.88
C CYS A 358 -20.43 -19.92 10.99
N ASP A 359 -21.69 -19.89 11.42
CA ASP A 359 -22.79 -19.18 10.81
C ASP A 359 -23.21 -18.04 11.73
N LEU A 360 -22.99 -16.80 11.32
CA LEU A 360 -23.32 -15.61 12.10
C LEU A 360 -24.81 -15.30 12.02
N HIS A 361 -25.45 -15.16 13.18
CA HIS A 361 -26.83 -14.73 13.30
C HIS A 361 -27.07 -13.98 14.62
N ASN A 362 -27.83 -12.88 14.56
CA ASN A 362 -28.22 -12.08 15.72
C ASN A 362 -27.04 -11.64 16.61
N THR A 363 -26.04 -10.98 16.01
CA THR A 363 -24.82 -10.54 16.70
C THR A 363 -24.39 -9.15 16.24
N TYR A 364 -23.54 -8.48 17.01
CA TYR A 364 -22.75 -7.38 16.47
C TYR A 364 -21.62 -7.92 15.58
N LEU A 365 -21.05 -7.06 14.75
CA LEU A 365 -19.85 -7.35 13.97
C LEU A 365 -19.07 -6.04 13.81
N VAL A 366 -17.84 -5.97 14.31
CA VAL A 366 -17.02 -4.75 14.25
C VAL A 366 -16.06 -4.86 13.07
N PHE A 367 -16.09 -3.87 12.19
CA PHE A 367 -15.27 -3.80 10.99
C PHE A 367 -14.20 -2.74 11.15
N ASP A 368 -12.98 -3.09 10.75
CA ASP A 368 -11.97 -2.13 10.32
C ASP A 368 -12.43 -1.50 8.99
N ALA A 369 -12.83 -0.23 9.05
CA ALA A 369 -13.52 0.42 7.94
C ALA A 369 -12.60 0.68 6.75
N GLU A 370 -11.38 1.16 6.96
CA GLU A 370 -10.44 1.46 5.87
C GLU A 370 -10.02 0.18 5.13
N ASN A 371 -9.77 -0.91 5.87
CA ASN A 371 -9.51 -2.22 5.27
C ASN A 371 -10.71 -2.74 4.49
N TYR A 372 -11.92 -2.59 5.04
CA TYR A 372 -13.16 -3.03 4.39
C TYR A 372 -13.45 -2.26 3.09
N ILE A 373 -13.35 -0.94 3.11
CA ILE A 373 -13.59 -0.09 1.94
C ILE A 373 -12.60 -0.43 0.83
N ALA A 374 -11.30 -0.47 1.16
CA ALA A 374 -10.25 -0.73 0.20
C ALA A 374 -10.35 -2.14 -0.41
N THR A 375 -10.65 -3.15 0.41
CA THR A 375 -10.81 -4.53 -0.03
C THR A 375 -12.07 -4.69 -0.89
N SER A 376 -13.20 -4.15 -0.44
CA SER A 376 -14.47 -4.23 -1.16
C SER A 376 -14.38 -3.59 -2.54
N TYR A 377 -13.77 -2.40 -2.65
CA TYR A 377 -13.59 -1.76 -3.95
C TYR A 377 -12.66 -2.57 -4.85
N ARG A 378 -11.54 -3.10 -4.34
CA ARG A 378 -10.61 -3.92 -5.15
C ARG A 378 -11.25 -5.22 -5.66
N GLN A 379 -12.04 -5.90 -4.83
CA GLN A 379 -12.68 -7.16 -5.18
C GLN A 379 -13.92 -6.98 -6.06
N SER A 380 -14.49 -5.78 -6.10
CA SER A 380 -15.67 -5.48 -6.91
C SER A 380 -15.45 -5.52 -8.43
N GLY A 381 -14.20 -5.42 -8.88
CA GLY A 381 -13.88 -5.26 -10.31
C GLY A 381 -14.29 -3.88 -10.88
N LEU A 382 -14.70 -2.92 -10.05
CA LEU A 382 -15.07 -1.58 -10.50
C LEU A 382 -13.86 -0.82 -11.07
N ALA A 383 -14.12 0.00 -12.09
CA ALA A 383 -13.08 0.79 -12.72
C ALA A 383 -12.56 1.87 -11.75
N ARG A 384 -11.26 1.83 -11.48
CA ARG A 384 -10.56 2.80 -10.60
C ARG A 384 -9.98 3.98 -11.39
N HIS A 385 -9.58 3.72 -12.64
CA HIS A 385 -8.79 4.65 -13.44
C HIS A 385 -9.59 5.85 -14.00
N TYR A 386 -10.93 5.81 -13.96
CA TYR A 386 -11.81 6.91 -14.40
C TYR A 386 -12.20 7.89 -13.27
N GLY A 387 -11.56 7.82 -12.10
CA GLY A 387 -11.91 8.68 -10.96
C GLY A 387 -13.10 8.19 -10.13
N GLY A 388 -13.61 6.98 -10.38
CA GLY A 388 -14.56 6.29 -9.49
C GLY A 388 -15.89 5.90 -10.13
N GLU A 389 -16.46 4.79 -9.68
CA GLU A 389 -17.79 4.29 -10.06
C GLU A 389 -18.70 4.28 -8.83
N TYR A 390 -19.03 5.48 -8.33
CA TYR A 390 -19.63 5.64 -7.01
C TYR A 390 -21.06 5.10 -6.90
N LEU A 391 -21.89 5.24 -7.95
CA LEU A 391 -23.23 4.68 -7.95
C LEU A 391 -23.21 3.14 -7.88
N SER A 392 -22.32 2.52 -8.67
CA SER A 392 -22.09 1.06 -8.63
C SER A 392 -21.57 0.61 -7.27
N PHE A 393 -20.66 1.38 -6.67
CA PHE A 393 -20.13 1.08 -5.34
C PHE A 393 -21.21 1.11 -4.26
N ILE A 394 -22.12 2.08 -4.29
CA ILE A 394 -23.26 2.13 -3.37
C ILE A 394 -24.14 0.89 -3.47
N VAL A 395 -24.46 0.44 -4.70
CA VAL A 395 -25.29 -0.77 -4.90
C VAL A 395 -24.64 -1.98 -4.22
N LEU A 396 -23.32 -2.15 -4.37
CA LEU A 396 -22.57 -3.25 -3.75
C LEU A 396 -22.58 -3.17 -2.21
N ILE A 397 -22.32 -1.98 -1.65
CA ILE A 397 -22.27 -1.79 -0.20
C ILE A 397 -23.66 -1.97 0.42
N ARG A 398 -24.72 -1.41 -0.19
CA ARG A 398 -26.10 -1.61 0.26
C ARG A 398 -26.49 -3.08 0.22
N ALA A 399 -26.14 -3.80 -0.84
CA ALA A 399 -26.41 -5.23 -0.95
C ALA A 399 -25.72 -6.02 0.18
N ALA A 400 -24.43 -5.75 0.43
CA ALA A 400 -23.68 -6.39 1.51
C ALA A 400 -24.28 -6.11 2.90
N ILE A 401 -24.59 -4.84 3.21
CA ILE A 401 -25.22 -4.46 4.48
C ILE A 401 -26.61 -5.11 4.62
N THR A 402 -27.37 -5.19 3.53
CA THR A 402 -28.69 -5.84 3.53
C THR A 402 -28.57 -7.33 3.86
N GLU A 403 -27.55 -8.05 3.35
CA GLU A 403 -27.29 -9.45 3.72
C GLU A 403 -26.94 -9.61 5.21
N LEU A 404 -26.19 -8.67 5.79
CA LEU A 404 -25.94 -8.64 7.23
C LEU A 404 -27.23 -8.43 8.02
N GLN A 405 -28.06 -7.47 7.62
CA GLN A 405 -29.33 -7.16 8.27
C GLN A 405 -30.33 -8.32 8.17
N LYS A 406 -30.38 -9.04 7.03
CA LYS A 406 -31.16 -10.29 6.88
C LYS A 406 -30.78 -11.34 7.92
N CYS A 407 -29.50 -11.42 8.28
CA CYS A 407 -28.99 -12.29 9.35
C CYS A 407 -29.11 -11.69 10.76
N ARG A 408 -29.74 -10.51 10.88
CA ARG A 408 -29.83 -9.72 12.12
C ARG A 408 -28.48 -9.38 12.73
N ILE A 409 -27.47 -9.26 11.88
CA ILE A 409 -26.15 -8.79 12.24
C ILE A 409 -26.22 -7.26 12.29
N THR A 410 -25.72 -6.66 13.37
CA THR A 410 -25.56 -5.20 13.48
C THR A 410 -24.11 -4.85 13.20
N PRO A 411 -23.77 -4.43 11.97
CA PRO A 411 -22.42 -4.00 11.65
C PRO A 411 -22.09 -2.67 12.34
N ILE A 412 -20.84 -2.54 12.76
CA ILE A 412 -20.25 -1.32 13.32
C ILE A 412 -18.95 -1.07 12.56
N PHE A 413 -18.81 0.09 11.93
CA PHE A 413 -17.59 0.45 11.20
C PHE A 413 -16.76 1.44 11.99
N VAL A 414 -15.51 1.09 12.28
CA VAL A 414 -14.58 1.97 12.99
C VAL A 414 -13.53 2.45 12.02
N PHE A 415 -13.39 3.77 11.89
CA PHE A 415 -12.47 4.42 10.97
C PHE A 415 -11.22 4.91 11.70
N ASP A 416 -10.10 4.89 10.99
CA ASP A 416 -8.86 5.49 11.45
C ASP A 416 -9.00 6.99 11.71
N GLY A 417 -8.28 7.45 12.73
CA GLY A 417 -8.11 8.85 13.08
C GLY A 417 -6.88 9.51 12.43
N CYS A 418 -6.30 10.47 13.14
CA CYS A 418 -5.03 11.08 12.76
C CYS A 418 -3.86 10.12 13.00
N HIS A 419 -2.77 10.28 12.26
CA HIS A 419 -1.54 9.56 12.54
C HIS A 419 -0.96 9.95 13.90
N GLU A 420 -0.03 9.15 14.44
CA GLU A 420 0.66 9.49 15.69
C GLU A 420 1.35 10.86 15.63
N SER A 421 1.36 11.59 16.75
CA SER A 421 1.91 12.95 16.82
C SER A 421 3.37 13.03 16.37
N LYS A 422 4.13 11.93 16.53
CA LYS A 422 5.56 11.84 16.25
C LYS A 422 5.90 11.81 14.75
N GLY A 423 4.92 11.55 13.87
CA GLY A 423 5.14 11.46 12.43
C GLY A 423 5.77 10.12 11.97
N SER A 424 5.63 9.07 12.77
CA SER A 424 6.21 7.73 12.53
C SER A 424 5.77 7.11 11.19
N LYS A 425 4.50 7.30 10.78
CA LYS A 425 3.95 6.73 9.53
C LYS A 425 4.37 7.47 8.25
N ARG A 426 4.95 8.68 8.37
CA ARG A 426 5.25 9.58 7.25
C ARG A 426 6.17 8.93 6.21
N GLU A 427 7.26 8.31 6.65
CA GLU A 427 8.25 7.72 5.74
C GLU A 427 7.65 6.58 4.91
N THR A 428 6.84 5.73 5.55
CA THR A 428 6.09 4.66 4.88
C THR A 428 5.14 5.21 3.82
N LEU A 429 4.42 6.30 4.11
CA LEU A 429 3.52 6.94 3.15
C LEU A 429 4.26 7.58 1.97
N LEU A 430 5.39 8.23 2.22
CA LEU A 430 6.25 8.80 1.16
C LEU A 430 6.74 7.71 0.21
N LYS A 431 7.24 6.58 0.74
CA LYS A 431 7.68 5.43 -0.05
C LYS A 431 6.54 4.86 -0.90
N ARG A 432 5.38 4.60 -0.30
CA ARG A 432 4.19 4.09 -1.01
C ARG A 432 3.73 5.03 -2.13
N ASN A 433 3.79 6.35 -1.91
CA ASN A 433 3.41 7.31 -2.95
C ASN A 433 4.44 7.35 -4.08
N ALA A 434 5.74 7.24 -3.81
CA ALA A 434 6.76 7.17 -4.84
C ALA A 434 6.56 5.93 -5.74
N GLU A 435 6.26 4.77 -5.15
CA GLU A 435 5.92 3.54 -5.88
C GLU A 435 4.65 3.69 -6.75
N ARG A 436 3.65 4.42 -6.24
CA ARG A 436 2.44 4.75 -7.01
C ARG A 436 2.72 5.69 -8.18
N ILE A 437 3.61 6.67 -8.02
CA ILE A 437 4.03 7.55 -9.14
C ILE A 437 4.70 6.72 -10.23
N ASP A 438 5.63 5.82 -9.89
CA ASP A 438 6.29 4.95 -10.87
C ASP A 438 5.27 4.04 -11.58
N THR A 439 4.33 3.45 -10.82
CA THR A 439 3.28 2.59 -11.36
C THR A 439 2.33 3.36 -12.29
N LEU A 440 1.91 4.56 -11.90
CA LEU A 440 1.07 5.43 -12.71
C LEU A 440 1.81 5.88 -13.98
N SER A 441 3.08 6.26 -13.89
CA SER A 441 3.92 6.65 -15.02
C SER A 441 4.01 5.51 -16.05
N ARG A 442 4.28 4.28 -15.61
CA ARG A 442 4.28 3.09 -16.48
C ARG A 442 2.92 2.87 -17.13
N TYR A 443 1.83 3.01 -16.38
CA TYR A 443 0.47 2.84 -16.90
C TYR A 443 0.14 3.87 -17.99
N LEU A 444 0.42 5.15 -17.76
CA LEU A 444 0.16 6.22 -18.73
C LEU A 444 1.00 6.06 -20.00
N ASN A 445 2.26 5.66 -19.86
CA ASN A 445 3.12 5.38 -21.01
C ASN A 445 2.60 4.19 -21.83
N ASN A 446 2.11 3.12 -21.20
CA ASN A 446 1.55 1.96 -21.91
C ASN A 446 0.22 2.27 -22.63
N GLN A 447 -0.61 3.15 -22.06
CA GLN A 447 -1.87 3.60 -22.69
C GLN A 447 -1.63 4.39 -23.98
N ALA A 448 -0.48 5.06 -24.14
CA ALA A 448 -0.12 5.72 -25.39
C ALA A 448 0.07 4.74 -26.57
N PHE A 449 0.29 3.44 -26.29
CA PHE A 449 0.65 2.43 -27.28
C PHE A 449 -0.41 1.33 -27.52
N ASN A 450 -1.45 1.17 -26.68
CA ASN A 450 -2.42 0.05 -26.80
C ASN A 450 -3.89 0.46 -26.56
N ASP A 451 -4.81 0.04 -27.44
CA ASP A 451 -6.28 0.12 -27.29
C ASP A 451 -6.83 -1.16 -26.61
N VAL A 452 -6.58 -1.39 -25.32
CA VAL A 452 -7.16 -2.58 -24.65
C VAL A 452 -7.65 -2.28 -23.23
N GLU A 453 -8.98 -2.18 -23.09
CA GLU A 453 -9.69 -2.06 -21.81
C GLU A 453 -9.85 -3.42 -21.09
N ASN A 454 -9.49 -4.53 -21.75
CA ASN A 454 -9.67 -5.89 -21.24
C ASN A 454 -8.61 -6.39 -20.25
N THR A 455 -7.70 -5.55 -19.79
CA THR A 455 -6.69 -5.93 -18.78
C THR A 455 -6.85 -5.12 -17.50
N GLN A 456 -7.84 -5.47 -16.67
CA GLN A 456 -7.89 -5.02 -15.27
C GLN A 456 -6.54 -5.26 -14.54
N GLN A 457 -5.78 -6.27 -14.97
CA GLN A 457 -4.45 -6.64 -14.49
C GLN A 457 -3.36 -5.57 -14.64
N SER A 458 -3.50 -4.57 -15.52
CA SER A 458 -2.50 -3.51 -15.71
C SER A 458 -2.85 -2.17 -15.03
N THR A 459 -4.01 -2.06 -14.38
CA THR A 459 -4.47 -0.81 -13.76
C THR A 459 -3.76 -0.54 -12.42
N PRO A 460 -3.22 0.66 -12.19
CA PRO A 460 -2.62 1.01 -10.90
C PRO A 460 -3.60 0.81 -9.73
N ASP A 461 -3.12 0.29 -8.59
CA ASP A 461 -3.92 0.19 -7.36
C ASP A 461 -4.04 1.56 -6.66
N ILE A 462 -4.78 2.46 -7.29
CA ILE A 462 -5.11 3.79 -6.80
C ILE A 462 -6.63 3.85 -6.62
N LEU A 463 -7.11 3.95 -5.38
CA LEU A 463 -8.54 4.08 -5.12
C LEU A 463 -9.02 5.49 -5.48
N PRO A 464 -10.25 5.61 -5.99
CA PRO A 464 -10.89 6.90 -6.21
C PRO A 464 -11.00 7.77 -4.95
N LYS A 465 -11.03 9.08 -5.14
CA LYS A 465 -10.89 10.06 -4.06
C LYS A 465 -12.05 10.03 -3.06
N LEU A 466 -13.29 9.88 -3.52
CA LEU A 466 -14.50 10.03 -2.69
C LEU A 466 -14.98 8.72 -2.09
N THR A 467 -14.23 7.63 -2.23
CA THR A 467 -14.66 6.28 -1.81
C THR A 467 -15.09 6.23 -0.33
N ASN A 468 -14.33 6.87 0.58
CA ASN A 468 -14.65 6.87 2.01
C ASN A 468 -15.89 7.72 2.31
N GLN A 469 -16.07 8.87 1.64
CA GLN A 469 -17.24 9.72 1.80
C GLN A 469 -18.51 9.04 1.29
N VAL A 470 -18.44 8.41 0.11
CA VAL A 470 -19.53 7.61 -0.46
C VAL A 470 -19.91 6.46 0.46
N PHE A 471 -18.92 5.82 1.09
CA PHE A 471 -19.19 4.75 2.04
C PHE A 471 -19.89 5.28 3.30
N LEU A 472 -19.39 6.38 3.89
CA LEU A 472 -20.01 7.04 5.04
C LEU A 472 -21.46 7.47 4.74
N SER A 473 -21.74 8.04 3.57
CA SER A 473 -23.09 8.46 3.22
C SER A 473 -24.08 7.29 3.12
N VAL A 474 -23.62 6.11 2.68
CA VAL A 474 -24.43 4.87 2.74
C VAL A 474 -24.68 4.43 4.19
N LEU A 475 -23.65 4.48 5.05
CA LEU A 475 -23.81 4.12 6.46
C LEU A 475 -24.83 5.03 7.15
N GLU A 476 -24.72 6.34 6.95
CA GLU A 476 -25.67 7.33 7.48
C GLU A 476 -27.09 7.09 6.96
N GLU A 477 -27.26 6.91 5.64
CA GLU A 477 -28.55 6.67 5.01
C GLU A 477 -29.25 5.41 5.56
N MET A 478 -28.48 4.33 5.73
CA MET A 478 -28.97 3.05 6.24
C MET A 478 -29.04 2.99 7.77
N GLY A 479 -28.59 4.02 8.48
CA GLY A 479 -28.58 4.07 9.95
C GLY A 479 -27.61 3.07 10.58
N ILE A 480 -26.47 2.83 9.94
CA ILE A 480 -25.42 1.92 10.42
C ILE A 480 -24.48 2.66 11.36
N HIS A 481 -24.18 2.04 12.50
CA HIS A 481 -23.26 2.55 13.48
C HIS A 481 -21.85 2.69 12.90
N HIS A 482 -21.26 3.86 13.07
CA HIS A 482 -19.88 4.11 12.69
C HIS A 482 -19.25 5.17 13.59
N VAL A 483 -17.92 5.12 13.71
CA VAL A 483 -17.17 6.09 14.52
C VAL A 483 -15.75 6.26 14.00
N ASN A 484 -15.26 7.50 13.97
CA ASN A 484 -13.85 7.80 13.75
C ASN A 484 -13.08 7.77 15.08
N CYS A 485 -11.95 7.09 15.09
CA CYS A 485 -11.00 7.11 16.19
C CYS A 485 -10.20 8.42 16.19
N GLU A 486 -9.59 8.77 17.33
CA GLU A 486 -8.71 9.95 17.40
C GLU A 486 -7.39 9.69 16.70
N ARG A 487 -6.89 8.46 16.83
CA ARG A 487 -5.69 7.92 16.22
C ARG A 487 -6.01 6.61 15.47
N GLU A 488 -5.02 5.77 15.20
CA GLU A 488 -5.20 4.46 14.54
C GLU A 488 -6.26 3.60 15.25
N ALA A 489 -7.10 2.93 14.46
CA ALA A 489 -8.31 2.28 14.97
C ALA A 489 -8.10 0.84 15.46
N ASP A 490 -6.99 0.18 15.13
CA ASP A 490 -6.84 -1.28 15.31
C ASP A 490 -7.09 -1.75 16.76
N ILE A 491 -6.48 -1.07 17.73
CA ILE A 491 -6.70 -1.35 19.16
C ILE A 491 -8.17 -1.14 19.53
N HIS A 492 -8.77 -0.03 19.09
CA HIS A 492 -10.15 0.32 19.43
C HIS A 492 -11.20 -0.60 18.77
N VAL A 493 -10.92 -1.09 17.56
CA VAL A 493 -11.71 -2.13 16.89
C VAL A 493 -11.72 -3.40 17.74
N ALA A 494 -10.54 -3.84 18.21
CA ALA A 494 -10.41 -5.03 19.04
C ALA A 494 -11.09 -4.86 20.41
N GLU A 495 -10.89 -3.72 21.07
CA GLU A 495 -11.51 -3.39 22.36
C GLU A 495 -13.05 -3.40 22.27
N LEU A 496 -13.60 -2.74 21.25
CA LEU A 496 -15.05 -2.66 21.05
C LEU A 496 -15.66 -4.03 20.76
N ALA A 497 -14.98 -4.86 19.97
CA ALA A 497 -15.43 -6.22 19.69
C ALA A 497 -15.44 -7.10 20.96
N ILE A 498 -14.43 -6.97 21.83
CA ILE A 498 -14.39 -7.67 23.13
C ILE A 498 -15.54 -7.19 24.03
N TYR A 499 -15.74 -5.88 24.14
CA TYR A 499 -16.79 -5.29 24.95
C TYR A 499 -18.20 -5.73 24.52
N LEU A 500 -18.46 -5.78 23.21
CA LEU A 500 -19.74 -6.23 22.65
C LEU A 500 -19.86 -7.76 22.56
N ASN A 501 -18.77 -8.48 22.88
CA ASN A 501 -18.63 -9.92 22.70
C ASN A 501 -19.02 -10.38 21.28
N CYS A 502 -18.38 -9.79 20.27
CA CYS A 502 -18.57 -10.11 18.87
C CYS A 502 -17.24 -10.25 18.10
N PRO A 503 -17.26 -10.78 16.86
CA PRO A 503 -16.06 -10.86 16.05
C PRO A 503 -15.62 -9.51 15.47
N VAL A 504 -14.31 -9.37 15.27
CA VAL A 504 -13.69 -8.36 14.41
C VAL A 504 -13.65 -8.89 12.97
N VAL A 505 -13.84 -8.00 11.99
CA VAL A 505 -13.64 -8.27 10.56
C VAL A 505 -12.53 -7.37 10.04
N SER A 506 -11.38 -7.96 9.71
CA SER A 506 -10.25 -7.29 9.04
C SER A 506 -9.33 -8.32 8.39
N ASN A 507 -8.63 -7.91 7.33
CA ASN A 507 -7.51 -8.66 6.76
C ASN A 507 -6.15 -8.28 7.38
N ASP A 508 -6.12 -7.37 8.36
CA ASP A 508 -4.85 -7.04 9.03
C ASP A 508 -4.38 -8.18 9.95
N SER A 509 -3.10 -8.50 9.87
CA SER A 509 -2.47 -9.53 10.71
C SER A 509 -2.43 -9.18 12.18
N ASP A 510 -2.47 -7.89 12.50
CA ASP A 510 -2.32 -7.37 13.85
C ASP A 510 -3.48 -7.81 14.75
N PHE A 511 -4.68 -7.97 14.17
CA PHE A 511 -5.84 -8.50 14.87
C PHE A 511 -5.65 -9.92 15.42
N PHE A 512 -4.72 -10.73 14.90
CA PHE A 512 -4.50 -12.09 15.42
C PHE A 512 -3.69 -12.15 16.73
N ILE A 513 -3.00 -11.06 17.09
CA ILE A 513 -1.95 -11.08 18.12
C ILE A 513 -2.18 -10.15 19.30
N PHE A 514 -3.30 -9.43 19.34
CA PHE A 514 -3.65 -8.58 20.50
C PHE A 514 -3.59 -9.35 21.83
N GLY A 515 -3.11 -8.66 22.86
CA GLY A 515 -3.04 -9.13 24.24
C GLY A 515 -4.41 -9.18 24.91
N THR A 516 -5.25 -10.14 24.51
CA THR A 516 -6.64 -10.26 24.97
C THR A 516 -6.73 -10.80 26.40
N PRO A 517 -7.71 -10.39 27.23
CA PRO A 517 -7.92 -10.99 28.55
C PRO A 517 -8.12 -12.51 28.46
N PRO A 518 -7.57 -13.32 29.39
CA PRO A 518 -7.59 -14.79 29.30
C PRO A 518 -8.98 -15.43 29.16
N ALA A 519 -10.04 -14.80 29.67
CA ALA A 519 -11.41 -15.32 29.55
C ALA A 519 -12.26 -14.65 28.45
N SER A 520 -11.67 -13.79 27.62
CA SER A 520 -12.39 -13.17 26.50
C SER A 520 -12.53 -14.16 25.33
N ASP A 521 -13.73 -14.26 24.73
CA ASP A 521 -13.98 -15.01 23.48
C ASP A 521 -13.69 -14.11 22.25
N TYR A 522 -12.45 -13.64 22.17
CA TYR A 522 -12.00 -12.77 21.08
C TYR A 522 -11.89 -13.54 19.76
N ARG A 523 -12.52 -13.00 18.72
CA ARG A 523 -12.77 -13.67 17.44
C ARG A 523 -12.42 -12.74 16.30
N VAL A 524 -11.73 -13.27 15.28
CA VAL A 524 -11.35 -12.51 14.09
C VAL A 524 -11.83 -13.25 12.84
N ILE A 525 -12.39 -12.52 11.90
CA ILE A 525 -12.88 -13.03 10.62
C ILE A 525 -12.16 -12.27 9.50
N PRO A 526 -11.22 -12.90 8.79
CA PRO A 526 -10.69 -12.34 7.55
C PRO A 526 -11.83 -12.07 6.56
N LEU A 527 -11.78 -10.95 5.84
CA LEU A 527 -12.85 -10.58 4.90
C LEU A 527 -13.10 -11.65 3.85
N MET A 528 -12.03 -12.32 3.38
CA MET A 528 -12.16 -13.40 2.40
C MET A 528 -12.92 -14.63 2.91
N PHE A 529 -13.08 -14.76 4.23
CA PHE A 529 -13.82 -15.83 4.88
C PHE A 529 -15.21 -15.40 5.33
N LEU A 530 -15.64 -14.17 5.04
CA LEU A 530 -17.01 -13.73 5.22
C LEU A 530 -17.77 -13.93 3.90
N GLU A 531 -18.72 -14.86 3.87
CA GLU A 531 -19.50 -15.08 2.65
C GLU A 531 -20.35 -13.87 2.28
N GLN A 532 -20.58 -13.66 0.98
CA GLN A 532 -21.39 -12.53 0.50
C GLN A 532 -22.90 -12.79 0.57
N LYS A 533 -23.32 -14.05 0.67
CA LYS A 533 -24.73 -14.44 0.66
C LYS A 533 -25.10 -15.22 1.91
N SER A 534 -26.22 -14.82 2.51
CA SER A 534 -26.81 -15.55 3.64
C SER A 534 -27.44 -16.88 3.20
N LYS A 535 -27.54 -17.82 4.15
CA LYS A 535 -28.25 -19.09 3.98
C LYS A 535 -29.39 -19.21 4.99
N PRO A 536 -30.50 -19.91 4.66
CA PRO A 536 -31.57 -20.14 5.62
C PRO A 536 -31.12 -21.08 6.74
N LEU A 537 -31.57 -20.80 7.97
CA LEU A 537 -31.39 -21.66 9.14
C LEU A 537 -32.53 -22.69 9.22
N PRO A 538 -32.23 -23.94 9.61
CA PRO A 538 -33.19 -25.04 9.60
C PRO A 538 -34.32 -24.90 10.64
N SER A 539 -34.10 -24.15 11.72
CA SER A 539 -35.11 -23.88 12.75
C SER A 539 -35.14 -22.39 13.10
N ARG A 540 -36.34 -21.82 13.32
CA ARG A 540 -36.48 -20.43 13.78
C ARG A 540 -35.91 -20.27 15.19
N CYS A 541 -35.14 -19.21 15.41
CA CYS A 541 -34.64 -18.85 16.74
C CYS A 541 -35.66 -17.99 17.50
N SER A 542 -35.51 -17.90 18.82
CA SER A 542 -36.38 -17.08 19.68
C SER A 542 -36.30 -15.58 19.39
N ALA A 543 -35.23 -15.11 18.74
CA ALA A 543 -35.16 -13.72 18.31
C ALA A 543 -36.08 -13.47 17.11
N CYS A 544 -36.20 -14.42 16.17
CA CYS A 544 -36.88 -14.27 14.89
C CYS A 544 -38.41 -14.40 14.98
N THR A 545 -39.08 -13.26 15.14
CA THR A 545 -40.55 -13.13 15.18
C THR A 545 -41.21 -13.04 13.79
N ASP A 546 -40.45 -12.73 12.73
CA ASP A 546 -41.00 -12.38 11.43
C ASP A 546 -41.29 -13.61 10.54
N SER A 547 -42.23 -13.47 9.61
CA SER A 547 -42.67 -14.55 8.71
C SER A 547 -41.61 -14.97 7.67
N ALA A 548 -40.58 -14.16 7.44
CA ALA A 548 -39.59 -14.29 6.36
C ALA A 548 -38.50 -15.38 6.54
N GLY A 549 -38.54 -16.16 7.63
CA GLY A 549 -37.56 -17.22 7.89
C GLY A 549 -36.23 -16.71 8.46
N CYS A 550 -35.55 -17.56 9.22
CA CYS A 550 -34.30 -17.23 9.91
C CYS A 550 -33.11 -17.44 8.97
N HIS A 551 -32.18 -16.49 8.85
CA HIS A 551 -31.01 -16.58 7.97
C HIS A 551 -29.72 -16.38 8.77
N ALA A 552 -28.64 -17.01 8.34
CA ALA A 552 -27.32 -16.83 8.91
C ALA A 552 -26.27 -16.63 7.81
N LEU A 553 -25.20 -15.91 8.15
CA LEU A 553 -24.10 -15.65 7.23
C LEU A 553 -22.95 -16.62 7.51
N PRO A 554 -22.62 -17.54 6.58
CA PRO A 554 -21.50 -18.44 6.79
C PRO A 554 -20.18 -17.69 6.80
N CYS A 555 -19.27 -18.11 7.67
CA CYS A 555 -17.92 -17.58 7.74
C CYS A 555 -16.93 -18.58 8.35
N LYS A 556 -15.64 -18.23 8.33
CA LYS A 556 -14.60 -18.91 9.13
C LYS A 556 -13.99 -17.96 10.15
N VAL A 557 -13.97 -18.39 11.40
CA VAL A 557 -13.56 -17.58 12.55
C VAL A 557 -12.25 -18.09 13.11
N PHE A 558 -11.28 -17.19 13.26
CA PHE A 558 -10.07 -17.40 14.02
C PHE A 558 -10.32 -17.14 15.51
N ARG A 559 -9.89 -18.08 16.36
CA ARG A 559 -9.81 -17.88 17.81
C ARG A 559 -8.40 -18.19 18.28
N PRO A 560 -7.71 -17.26 18.98
CA PRO A 560 -6.37 -17.52 19.48
C PRO A 560 -6.28 -18.83 20.29
N SER A 561 -7.26 -19.09 21.15
CA SER A 561 -7.35 -20.29 22.01
C SER A 561 -7.57 -21.62 21.27
N GLN A 562 -8.06 -21.57 20.02
CA GLN A 562 -8.31 -22.76 19.20
C GLN A 562 -7.35 -22.86 18.01
N SER A 563 -6.35 -21.97 17.94
CA SER A 563 -5.39 -21.88 16.84
C SER A 563 -4.01 -22.40 17.24
N VAL A 564 -3.05 -22.28 16.32
CA VAL A 564 -1.62 -22.46 16.60
C VAL A 564 -1.09 -21.53 17.72
N LEU A 565 -1.76 -20.42 18.02
CA LEU A 565 -1.41 -19.50 19.10
C LEU A 565 -1.91 -19.93 20.48
N ARG A 566 -2.64 -21.06 20.60
CA ARG A 566 -3.24 -21.54 21.86
C ARG A 566 -2.24 -21.74 23.00
N GLY A 567 -0.98 -22.04 22.66
CA GLY A 567 0.09 -22.26 23.62
C GLY A 567 0.69 -20.98 24.20
N ILE A 568 0.46 -19.83 23.56
CA ILE A 568 1.02 -18.55 23.98
C ILE A 568 0.05 -17.85 24.93
N CYS A 569 0.48 -17.63 26.17
CA CYS A 569 -0.24 -16.80 27.13
C CYS A 569 -0.51 -15.41 26.54
N PRO A 570 -1.72 -14.84 26.68
CA PRO A 570 -2.06 -13.58 26.01
C PRO A 570 -1.09 -12.41 26.24
N PRO A 571 -0.52 -12.18 27.44
CA PRO A 571 0.47 -11.12 27.66
C PRO A 571 1.74 -11.25 26.81
N LEU A 572 2.05 -12.43 26.30
CA LEU A 572 3.26 -12.71 25.50
C LEU A 572 3.05 -12.57 23.99
N ARG A 573 1.81 -12.55 23.51
CA ARG A 573 1.52 -12.42 22.06
C ARG A 573 2.10 -11.14 21.44
N PRO A 574 2.12 -9.98 22.13
CA PRO A 574 2.80 -8.78 21.64
C PRO A 574 4.33 -8.91 21.40
N LEU A 575 4.98 -9.98 21.88
CA LEU A 575 6.38 -10.26 21.53
C LEU A 575 6.55 -10.99 20.20
N LEU A 576 5.48 -11.55 19.64
CA LEU A 576 5.50 -12.16 18.32
C LEU A 576 5.89 -11.15 17.22
N PRO A 577 5.32 -9.94 17.11
CA PRO A 577 5.75 -8.93 16.14
C PRO A 577 7.18 -8.44 16.39
N VAL A 578 7.64 -8.37 17.64
CA VAL A 578 9.04 -8.05 17.98
C VAL A 578 9.99 -9.07 17.35
N LEU A 579 9.70 -10.36 17.53
CA LEU A 579 10.57 -11.45 17.08
C LEU A 579 10.38 -11.78 15.60
N VAL A 580 9.18 -11.61 15.02
CA VAL A 580 8.92 -11.88 13.60
C VAL A 580 9.27 -10.68 12.72
N GLY A 581 9.13 -9.47 13.25
CA GLY A 581 9.32 -8.19 12.58
C GLY A 581 8.00 -7.59 12.08
N ASN A 582 7.85 -6.28 12.27
CA ASN A 582 6.71 -5.47 11.82
C ASN A 582 7.20 -4.11 11.27
N ASP A 583 6.33 -3.10 11.28
CA ASP A 583 6.63 -1.74 10.80
C ASP A 583 7.50 -0.92 11.78
N VAL A 584 7.50 -1.28 13.06
CA VAL A 584 8.29 -0.62 14.12
C VAL A 584 9.64 -1.30 14.30
N ILE A 585 9.62 -2.64 14.44
CA ILE A 585 10.82 -3.45 14.64
C ILE A 585 11.14 -4.17 13.35
N SER A 586 12.21 -3.68 12.78
CA SER A 586 12.79 -4.24 11.60
C SER A 586 13.34 -5.64 11.93
N SER A 587 14.11 -5.88 12.98
CA SER A 587 14.59 -7.23 13.35
C SER A 587 15.29 -7.31 14.68
N VAL A 588 15.24 -8.48 15.31
CA VAL A 588 15.93 -8.78 16.58
C VAL A 588 16.66 -10.12 16.47
N PRO A 589 17.90 -10.23 16.98
CA PRO A 589 18.57 -11.52 17.17
C PRO A 589 17.71 -12.47 18.02
N PHE A 590 17.81 -13.77 17.74
CA PHE A 590 17.03 -14.77 18.44
C PHE A 590 17.76 -15.34 19.67
N PRO A 591 17.06 -15.51 20.80
CA PRO A 591 17.52 -16.39 21.87
C PRO A 591 17.89 -17.79 21.33
N SER A 592 18.88 -18.43 21.95
CA SER A 592 19.41 -19.74 21.52
C SER A 592 18.31 -20.79 21.39
N ALA A 593 17.35 -20.81 22.32
CA ALA A 593 16.22 -21.72 22.32
C ALA A 593 15.28 -21.55 21.10
N ILE A 594 15.12 -20.34 20.54
CA ILE A 594 14.38 -20.13 19.28
C ILE A 594 15.20 -20.69 18.12
N THR A 595 16.51 -20.41 18.11
CA THR A 595 17.43 -20.86 17.05
C THR A 595 17.48 -22.39 16.98
N GLU A 596 17.50 -23.09 18.10
CA GLU A 596 17.42 -24.56 18.18
C GLU A 596 16.11 -25.10 17.59
N ARG A 597 14.97 -24.48 17.94
CA ARG A 597 13.65 -24.86 17.41
C ARG A 597 13.54 -24.62 15.90
N LEU A 598 14.08 -23.49 15.42
CA LEU A 598 14.13 -23.15 13.99
C LEU A 598 14.92 -24.18 13.17
N ASN A 599 15.98 -24.72 13.77
CA ASN A 599 16.86 -25.71 13.16
C ASN A 599 16.40 -27.17 13.37
N SER A 600 15.28 -27.40 14.06
CA SER A 600 14.75 -28.75 14.29
C SER A 600 14.24 -29.38 12.99
N SER A 601 14.61 -30.64 12.76
CA SER A 601 14.35 -31.38 11.51
C SER A 601 12.88 -31.81 11.30
N GLN A 602 12.01 -31.59 12.29
CA GLN A 602 10.63 -32.11 12.28
C GLN A 602 9.68 -31.40 11.30
N ARG A 603 10.08 -30.32 10.61
CA ARG A 603 9.17 -29.52 9.75
C ARG A 603 9.81 -28.93 8.48
N ASN A 604 10.65 -29.71 7.79
CA ASN A 604 11.38 -29.27 6.59
C ASN A 604 10.51 -28.88 5.37
N GLY A 605 9.21 -29.19 5.35
CA GLY A 605 8.26 -28.79 4.29
C GLY A 605 7.64 -27.40 4.43
N MET A 606 7.99 -26.64 5.47
CA MET A 606 7.47 -25.27 5.68
C MET A 606 8.42 -24.22 5.12
N SER A 607 7.89 -23.13 4.54
CA SER A 607 8.70 -21.96 4.16
C SER A 607 9.55 -21.47 5.35
N TYR A 608 10.70 -20.83 5.09
CA TYR A 608 11.52 -20.29 6.18
C TYR A 608 10.70 -19.38 7.10
N ASN A 609 9.85 -18.50 6.55
CA ASN A 609 9.00 -17.59 7.33
C ASN A 609 8.00 -18.36 8.19
N SER A 610 7.40 -19.40 7.64
CA SER A 610 6.50 -20.27 8.37
C SER A 610 7.24 -21.01 9.50
N ARG A 611 8.46 -21.52 9.26
CA ARG A 611 9.30 -22.14 10.30
C ARG A 611 9.71 -21.16 11.39
N ARG A 612 10.05 -19.93 11.00
CA ARG A 612 10.38 -18.84 11.91
C ARG A 612 9.22 -18.49 12.82
N ILE A 613 8.05 -18.21 12.24
CA ILE A 613 6.83 -17.91 13.01
C ILE A 613 6.51 -19.09 13.94
N HIS A 614 6.60 -20.32 13.43
CA HIS A 614 6.37 -21.52 14.22
C HIS A 614 7.35 -21.69 15.39
N ALA A 615 8.65 -21.45 15.19
CA ALA A 615 9.68 -21.54 16.22
C ALA A 615 9.49 -20.49 17.31
N VAL A 616 9.16 -19.25 16.92
CA VAL A 616 8.81 -18.16 17.84
C VAL A 616 7.58 -18.53 18.66
N ILE A 617 6.51 -19.03 18.02
CA ILE A 617 5.31 -19.50 18.72
C ILE A 617 5.65 -20.60 19.73
N GLY A 618 6.45 -21.58 19.33
CA GLY A 618 6.85 -22.71 20.19
C GLY A 618 7.71 -22.29 21.38
N TRP A 619 8.58 -21.28 21.20
CA TRP A 619 9.37 -20.72 22.29
C TRP A 619 8.51 -19.91 23.26
N LEU A 620 7.68 -18.99 22.75
CA LEU A 620 6.75 -18.20 23.57
C LEU A 620 5.76 -19.08 24.33
N SER A 621 5.36 -20.22 23.77
CA SER A 621 4.48 -21.19 24.45
C SER A 621 5.13 -21.91 25.63
N GLY A 622 6.45 -21.77 25.81
CA GLY A 622 7.18 -22.34 26.95
C GLY A 622 7.17 -21.47 28.19
N PHE A 623 6.68 -20.23 28.09
CA PHE A 623 6.59 -19.27 29.19
C PHE A 623 5.15 -19.17 29.69
N SER A 624 4.99 -18.82 30.97
CA SER A 624 3.67 -18.55 31.56
C SER A 624 3.19 -17.14 31.17
N ASP A 625 2.47 -16.46 32.05
CA ASP A 625 2.10 -15.05 31.94
C ASP A 625 3.26 -14.05 32.19
N ASP A 626 4.48 -14.54 32.47
CA ASP A 626 5.64 -13.69 32.74
C ASP A 626 6.26 -13.09 31.47
N LEU A 627 6.00 -11.80 31.25
CA LEU A 627 6.61 -11.01 30.16
C LEU A 627 8.09 -10.69 30.42
N SER A 628 8.53 -10.65 31.68
CA SER A 628 9.85 -10.13 32.06
C SER A 628 10.99 -11.06 31.64
N THR A 629 10.84 -12.38 31.82
CA THR A 629 11.84 -13.37 31.43
C THR A 629 12.13 -13.39 29.93
N PRO A 630 11.14 -13.53 29.02
CA PRO A 630 11.41 -13.52 27.58
C PRO A 630 11.96 -12.17 27.10
N VAL A 631 11.50 -11.04 27.65
CA VAL A 631 12.07 -9.72 27.33
C VAL A 631 13.54 -9.63 27.80
N ARG A 632 13.88 -10.18 28.97
CA ARG A 632 15.26 -10.22 29.49
C ARG A 632 16.16 -11.04 28.58
N GLU A 633 15.69 -12.20 28.12
CA GLU A 633 16.42 -13.02 27.16
C GLU A 633 16.68 -12.26 25.86
N ILE A 634 15.69 -11.53 25.33
CA ILE A 634 15.84 -10.69 24.13
C ILE A 634 16.86 -9.56 24.35
N LEU A 635 16.69 -8.78 25.42
CA LEU A 635 17.55 -7.62 25.70
C LEU A 635 18.99 -8.02 26.03
N SER A 636 19.21 -9.22 26.57
CA SER A 636 20.56 -9.75 26.85
C SER A 636 21.46 -9.88 25.61
N LEU A 637 20.86 -9.86 24.42
CA LEU A 637 21.55 -9.95 23.12
C LEU A 637 22.08 -8.59 22.62
N HIS A 638 21.82 -7.49 23.35
CA HIS A 638 22.15 -6.13 22.94
C HIS A 638 22.96 -5.37 24.01
N HIS A 639 23.81 -4.45 23.56
CA HIS A 639 24.68 -3.64 24.44
C HIS A 639 24.77 -2.18 23.98
N GLY A 640 25.08 -1.27 24.90
CA GLY A 640 25.29 0.16 24.61
C GLY A 640 24.08 0.84 23.98
N LYS A 641 24.30 1.73 23.00
CA LYS A 641 23.22 2.49 22.33
C LYS A 641 22.18 1.60 21.63
N GLN A 642 22.59 0.44 21.13
CA GLN A 642 21.65 -0.52 20.51
C GLN A 642 20.63 -1.05 21.53
N LEU A 643 21.03 -1.21 22.79
CA LEU A 643 20.13 -1.63 23.86
C LEU A 643 19.06 -0.56 24.14
N GLU A 644 19.42 0.72 24.10
CA GLU A 644 18.47 1.82 24.30
C GLU A 644 17.45 1.91 23.17
N ASP A 645 17.95 1.87 21.92
CA ASP A 645 17.11 1.95 20.71
C ASP A 645 16.16 0.74 20.63
N ILE A 646 16.66 -0.48 20.85
CA ILE A 646 15.82 -1.68 20.79
C ILE A 646 14.84 -1.75 21.96
N THR A 647 15.22 -1.29 23.14
CA THR A 647 14.31 -1.18 24.28
C THR A 647 13.14 -0.26 23.95
N ALA A 648 13.43 0.93 23.41
CA ALA A 648 12.39 1.87 23.02
C ALA A 648 11.46 1.27 21.95
N GLN A 649 12.03 0.59 20.94
CA GLN A 649 11.24 -0.09 19.92
C GLN A 649 10.39 -1.24 20.47
N ILE A 650 10.93 -2.07 21.38
CA ILE A 650 10.18 -3.17 22.03
C ILE A 650 9.04 -2.60 22.86
N ILE A 651 9.28 -1.55 23.63
CA ILE A 651 8.22 -0.86 24.39
C ILE A 651 7.14 -0.36 23.42
N THR A 652 7.50 0.40 22.38
CA THR A 652 6.53 0.90 21.41
C THR A 652 5.75 -0.23 20.73
N CYS A 653 6.43 -1.29 20.31
CA CYS A 653 5.81 -2.45 19.67
C CYS A 653 4.84 -3.16 20.61
N VAL A 654 5.27 -3.52 21.83
CA VAL A 654 4.42 -4.22 22.80
C VAL A 654 3.19 -3.39 23.16
N LEU A 655 3.37 -2.09 23.43
CA LEU A 655 2.26 -1.20 23.79
C LEU A 655 1.25 -1.04 22.65
N GLY A 656 1.66 -1.17 21.39
CA GLY A 656 0.77 -1.18 20.22
C GLY A 656 -0.21 -2.36 20.18
N TYR A 657 -0.02 -3.39 21.01
CA TYR A 657 -0.90 -4.56 21.07
C TYR A 657 -1.54 -4.80 22.46
N VAL A 658 -1.38 -3.86 23.39
CA VAL A 658 -2.02 -3.89 24.72
C VAL A 658 -3.35 -3.16 24.66
N LEU A 659 -4.42 -3.80 25.16
CA LEU A 659 -5.79 -3.26 25.12
C LEU A 659 -6.17 -2.57 26.44
N ASP A 660 -6.86 -1.43 26.38
CA ASP A 660 -7.51 -0.74 27.50
C ASP A 660 -9.05 -0.83 27.40
N LEU A 661 -9.61 -1.84 28.08
CA LEU A 661 -11.05 -2.11 28.06
C LEU A 661 -11.88 -1.20 28.98
N HIS A 662 -11.26 -0.32 29.77
CA HIS A 662 -11.99 0.44 30.79
C HIS A 662 -12.32 1.87 30.39
N THR A 663 -11.50 2.49 29.53
CA THR A 663 -11.58 3.92 29.25
C THR A 663 -12.16 4.22 27.87
N VAL A 664 -11.40 4.00 26.80
CA VAL A 664 -11.75 4.48 25.46
C VAL A 664 -12.90 3.68 24.85
N CYS A 665 -12.90 2.36 25.06
CA CYS A 665 -13.96 1.48 24.58
C CYS A 665 -15.36 1.90 25.07
N ARG A 666 -15.48 2.27 26.35
CA ARG A 666 -16.77 2.72 26.92
C ARG A 666 -17.22 4.03 26.31
N GLN A 667 -16.29 4.97 26.11
CA GLN A 667 -16.60 6.24 25.44
C GLN A 667 -17.12 6.02 24.01
N LEU A 668 -16.52 5.08 23.26
CA LEU A 668 -16.99 4.73 21.91
C LEU A 668 -18.36 4.03 21.95
N ALA A 669 -18.56 3.09 22.86
CA ALA A 669 -19.84 2.39 23.02
C ALA A 669 -20.97 3.35 23.44
N ASP A 670 -20.70 4.25 24.38
CA ASP A 670 -21.63 5.29 24.83
C ASP A 670 -21.97 6.25 23.70
N PHE A 671 -20.97 6.70 22.94
CA PHE A 671 -21.17 7.54 21.75
C PHE A 671 -22.08 6.87 20.72
N LEU A 672 -21.88 5.57 20.49
CA LEU A 672 -22.69 4.77 19.56
C LEU A 672 -24.03 4.30 20.17
N SER A 673 -24.29 4.61 21.45
CA SER A 673 -25.46 4.13 22.21
C SER A 673 -25.63 2.60 22.19
N LEU A 674 -24.51 1.87 22.24
CA LEU A 674 -24.48 0.41 22.22
C LEU A 674 -24.58 -0.16 23.63
N LYS A 675 -25.30 -1.27 23.79
CA LYS A 675 -25.43 -2.00 25.06
C LYS A 675 -24.65 -3.30 25.01
N GLU A 676 -24.07 -3.71 26.14
CA GLU A 676 -23.44 -5.03 26.26
C GLU A 676 -24.44 -6.16 25.97
N GLY A 677 -24.10 -7.04 25.02
CA GLY A 677 -24.67 -8.39 24.97
C GLY A 677 -25.94 -8.61 24.12
N LYS A 678 -25.85 -8.48 22.79
CA LYS A 678 -26.69 -9.33 21.91
C LYS A 678 -26.16 -10.77 21.99
N LYS A 679 -26.98 -11.71 22.48
CA LYS A 679 -26.62 -13.14 22.46
C LYS A 679 -26.66 -13.65 21.02
N SER A 680 -25.50 -14.06 20.50
CA SER A 680 -25.40 -14.84 19.26
C SER A 680 -26.18 -16.14 19.44
N HIS A 681 -27.11 -16.41 18.53
CA HIS A 681 -27.80 -17.68 18.45
C HIS A 681 -27.34 -18.35 17.15
N VAL A 682 -26.61 -19.47 17.30
CA VAL A 682 -25.78 -20.19 16.30
C VAL A 682 -24.41 -19.51 16.14
N CYS A 683 -23.26 -20.06 16.59
CA CYS A 683 -22.74 -21.45 16.58
C CYS A 683 -22.59 -22.16 17.93
N ILE A 684 -22.82 -23.48 17.92
CA ILE A 684 -22.65 -24.41 19.04
C ILE A 684 -21.20 -24.90 19.12
N ALA A 685 -20.53 -24.55 20.22
CA ALA A 685 -19.83 -25.48 21.12
C ALA A 685 -19.60 -24.70 22.43
N SER A 686 -20.36 -25.05 23.48
CA SER A 686 -20.23 -24.57 24.87
C SER A 686 -19.65 -23.16 25.06
N SER A 687 -20.49 -22.13 25.09
CA SER A 687 -20.08 -20.83 25.63
C SER A 687 -19.54 -21.06 27.05
N PRO A 688 -18.32 -20.60 27.40
CA PRO A 688 -17.89 -20.58 28.79
C PRO A 688 -18.90 -19.78 29.62
N PRO A 689 -19.11 -20.12 30.91
CA PRO A 689 -19.96 -19.30 31.77
C PRO A 689 -19.44 -17.85 31.77
N ARG A 690 -20.37 -16.90 31.78
CA ARG A 690 -20.05 -15.47 31.95
C ARG A 690 -19.10 -15.32 33.16
N PRO A 691 -18.03 -14.51 33.07
CA PRO A 691 -17.36 -14.05 34.27
C PRO A 691 -18.39 -13.30 35.11
N ASN A 692 -18.82 -13.89 36.23
CA ASN A 692 -19.53 -13.16 37.26
C ASN A 692 -18.48 -12.33 38.02
N GLY A 693 -18.58 -11.01 37.94
CA GLY A 693 -17.72 -10.10 38.69
C GLY A 693 -16.39 -9.81 38.01
N ASP A 694 -15.96 -8.55 38.14
CA ASP A 694 -14.70 -7.92 37.72
C ASP A 694 -14.03 -8.52 36.49
N ILE A 695 -14.12 -7.79 35.36
CA ILE A 695 -13.34 -8.05 34.14
C ILE A 695 -11.91 -8.40 34.56
N ILE A 696 -11.59 -9.68 34.40
CA ILE A 696 -10.36 -10.34 34.81
C ILE A 696 -9.18 -9.44 34.50
N LYS A 697 -8.36 -9.15 35.52
CA LYS A 697 -7.14 -8.31 35.48
C LYS A 697 -6.45 -8.44 34.12
N ALA A 698 -6.79 -7.55 33.19
CA ALA A 698 -6.03 -7.39 31.97
C ALA A 698 -4.64 -6.91 32.40
N THR A 699 -3.59 -7.32 31.69
CA THR A 699 -2.29 -6.67 31.88
C THR A 699 -2.51 -5.19 31.62
N THR A 700 -2.50 -4.38 32.67
CA THR A 700 -2.68 -2.94 32.52
C THR A 700 -1.52 -2.40 31.71
N LEU A 701 -1.73 -1.31 30.96
CA LEU A 701 -0.66 -0.62 30.27
C LEU A 701 0.53 -0.37 31.21
N GLU A 702 0.24 0.02 32.46
CA GLU A 702 1.20 0.20 33.54
C GLU A 702 1.94 -1.09 33.91
N ALA A 703 1.26 -2.24 33.98
CA ALA A 703 1.89 -3.53 34.26
C ALA A 703 2.79 -4.00 33.12
N ALA A 704 2.39 -3.77 31.85
CA ALA A 704 3.21 -4.07 30.68
C ALA A 704 4.46 -3.17 30.64
N VAL A 705 4.29 -1.85 30.88
CA VAL A 705 5.41 -0.90 30.98
C VAL A 705 6.33 -1.28 32.13
N THR A 706 5.79 -1.59 33.31
CA THR A 706 6.56 -2.00 34.50
C THR A 706 7.31 -3.30 34.26
N ALA A 707 6.70 -4.29 33.61
CA ALA A 707 7.35 -5.55 33.29
C ALA A 707 8.54 -5.36 32.32
N VAL A 708 8.43 -4.45 31.35
CA VAL A 708 9.53 -4.15 30.42
C VAL A 708 10.59 -3.26 31.08
N THR A 709 10.19 -2.26 31.86
CA THR A 709 11.12 -1.33 32.53
C THR A 709 11.89 -1.98 33.69
N ASN A 710 11.30 -2.92 34.42
CA ASN A 710 11.98 -3.67 35.50
C ASN A 710 13.12 -4.56 35.01
N VAL A 711 13.20 -4.81 33.70
CA VAL A 711 14.24 -5.63 33.07
C VAL A 711 15.44 -4.77 32.64
N LEU A 712 15.35 -3.44 32.74
CA LEU A 712 16.40 -2.51 32.33
C LEU A 712 17.54 -2.43 33.37
N PRO A 713 18.81 -2.32 32.93
CA PRO A 713 19.92 -2.04 33.83
C PRO A 713 19.67 -0.72 34.57
N SER A 714 19.75 -0.74 35.90
CA SER A 714 19.51 0.42 36.75
C SER A 714 20.43 1.59 36.37
N GLN A 715 19.81 2.76 36.06
CA GLN A 715 20.36 4.13 36.00
C GLN A 715 20.78 4.78 34.66
N GLN A 716 20.47 4.29 33.45
CA GLN A 716 20.88 5.04 32.22
C GLN A 716 19.81 5.36 31.17
N CYS A 717 18.70 4.64 31.07
CA CYS A 717 17.63 5.02 30.14
C CYS A 717 16.52 5.76 30.86
N GLY A 718 16.34 7.05 30.56
CA GLY A 718 15.09 7.73 30.90
C GLY A 718 13.94 6.96 30.25
N VAL A 719 13.01 6.45 31.07
CA VAL A 719 11.72 5.95 30.56
C VAL A 719 11.15 7.08 29.70
N PRO A 720 10.79 6.85 28.42
CA PRO A 720 10.15 7.87 27.62
C PRO A 720 8.99 8.40 28.46
N SER A 721 9.02 9.69 28.78
CA SER A 721 7.90 10.33 29.47
C SER A 721 6.68 10.06 28.59
N MET A 722 5.80 9.14 29.03
CA MET A 722 4.43 9.04 28.54
C MET A 722 3.69 10.28 29.03
N LYS A 723 4.14 11.46 28.61
CA LYS A 723 3.18 12.53 28.36
C LYS A 723 2.30 11.92 27.30
N SER A 724 1.08 11.53 27.71
CA SER A 724 0.01 11.22 26.79
C SER A 724 0.13 12.22 25.66
N ASP A 725 0.31 11.75 24.42
CA ASP A 725 0.10 12.62 23.28
C ASP A 725 -1.19 13.38 23.58
N ALA A 726 -1.13 14.71 23.60
CA ALA A 726 -2.26 15.52 24.03
C ALA A 726 -3.49 15.00 23.28
N ASN A 727 -4.50 14.55 24.03
CA ASN A 727 -5.70 13.94 23.45
C ASN A 727 -6.22 14.94 22.41
N LEU A 728 -6.32 14.48 21.15
CA LEU A 728 -6.52 15.36 20.00
C LEU A 728 -7.78 16.21 20.17
N ILE A 729 -8.83 15.54 20.65
CA ILE A 729 -10.16 16.09 20.83
C ILE A 729 -10.34 16.76 22.20
N CYS A 730 -9.30 16.80 23.04
CA CYS A 730 -9.35 17.46 24.34
C CYS A 730 -9.53 18.97 24.18
N GLY A 731 -10.44 19.54 24.95
CA GLY A 731 -10.82 20.96 24.88
C GLY A 731 -11.73 21.32 23.69
N TRP A 732 -11.93 20.41 22.73
CA TRP A 732 -12.84 20.66 21.61
C TRP A 732 -14.30 20.74 22.08
N PRO A 733 -15.11 21.63 21.50
CA PRO A 733 -16.52 21.71 21.80
C PRO A 733 -17.28 20.42 21.47
N GLN A 734 -18.38 20.15 22.19
CA GLN A 734 -19.16 18.91 22.02
C GLN A 734 -19.61 18.67 20.58
N ASN A 735 -20.07 19.72 19.88
CA ASN A 735 -20.49 19.62 18.49
C ASN A 735 -19.31 19.22 17.57
N PHE A 736 -18.14 19.84 17.75
CA PHE A 736 -16.94 19.53 16.97
C PHE A 736 -16.46 18.09 17.21
N ARG A 737 -16.48 17.63 18.47
CA ARG A 737 -16.19 16.23 18.81
C ARG A 737 -17.18 15.27 18.16
N SER A 738 -18.48 15.56 18.25
CA SER A 738 -19.53 14.72 17.65
C SER A 738 -19.36 14.61 16.13
N LYS A 739 -19.13 15.73 15.45
CA LYS A 739 -18.93 15.80 14.00
C LYS A 739 -17.64 15.12 13.55
N PHE A 740 -16.57 15.23 14.33
CA PHE A 740 -15.34 14.47 14.10
C PHE A 740 -15.60 12.97 14.21
N ARG A 741 -16.26 12.52 15.29
CA ARG A 741 -16.59 11.10 15.50
C ARG A 741 -17.52 10.54 14.42
N GLN A 742 -18.36 11.37 13.79
CA GLN A 742 -19.21 11.01 12.64
C GLN A 742 -18.45 11.00 11.30
N GLY A 743 -17.16 11.35 11.26
CA GLY A 743 -16.39 11.39 10.02
C GLY A 743 -16.66 12.61 9.13
N CYS A 744 -17.34 13.65 9.63
CA CYS A 744 -17.59 14.88 8.86
C CYS A 744 -16.32 15.71 8.63
N ILE A 745 -15.27 15.48 9.43
CA ILE A 745 -13.98 16.19 9.34
C ILE A 745 -12.91 15.20 8.90
N SER A 746 -12.19 15.55 7.82
CA SER A 746 -11.13 14.70 7.27
C SER A 746 -9.92 14.61 8.20
N THR A 747 -9.47 13.40 8.46
CA THR A 747 -8.25 13.14 9.23
C THR A 747 -6.99 13.61 8.50
N THR A 748 -6.97 13.55 7.17
CA THR A 748 -5.85 14.05 6.35
C THR A 748 -5.62 15.55 6.53
N LEU A 749 -6.70 16.32 6.73
CA LEU A 749 -6.63 17.74 7.03
C LEU A 749 -5.99 17.95 8.41
N LEU A 750 -6.45 17.20 9.41
CA LEU A 750 -5.93 17.31 10.77
C LEU A 750 -4.45 16.90 10.85
N ASP A 751 -4.00 15.90 10.10
CA ASP A 751 -2.58 15.51 10.05
C ASP A 751 -1.65 16.67 9.65
N GLY A 752 -2.11 17.57 8.78
CA GLY A 752 -1.33 18.75 8.37
C GLY A 752 -1.01 19.71 9.54
N LEU A 753 -1.77 19.63 10.63
CA LEU A 753 -1.66 20.47 11.82
C LEU A 753 -1.18 19.74 13.08
N TYR A 754 -1.62 18.50 13.30
CA TYR A 754 -1.45 17.77 14.56
C TYR A 754 -0.39 16.66 14.52
N VAL A 755 0.29 16.48 13.38
CA VAL A 755 1.35 15.47 13.20
C VAL A 755 2.66 16.16 12.87
N ARG A 756 3.74 15.78 13.57
CA ARG A 756 5.08 16.31 13.30
C ARG A 756 5.51 15.94 11.90
N GLY A 757 5.96 16.96 11.17
CA GLY A 757 6.31 16.78 9.77
C GLY A 757 5.10 16.70 8.84
N GLY A 758 3.89 17.03 9.29
CA GLY A 758 2.73 17.28 8.42
C GLY A 758 2.13 16.04 7.75
N THR A 759 1.35 16.30 6.71
CA THR A 759 0.56 15.28 6.00
C THR A 759 1.17 14.89 4.66
N VAL A 760 0.97 13.64 4.24
CA VAL A 760 1.42 13.13 2.93
C VAL A 760 0.20 12.96 2.03
N MET A 761 0.09 13.81 1.01
CA MET A 761 -1.03 13.80 0.07
C MET A 761 -0.97 12.57 -0.83
N ARG A 762 -2.02 11.74 -0.77
CA ARG A 762 -2.16 10.53 -1.57
C ARG A 762 -2.08 10.81 -3.07
N ILE A 763 -1.33 9.99 -3.82
CA ILE A 763 -1.36 10.04 -5.29
C ILE A 763 -2.72 9.55 -5.83
N LEU A 764 -3.32 10.36 -6.71
CA LEU A 764 -4.55 10.04 -7.45
C LEU A 764 -4.22 9.71 -8.92
N MET A 765 -5.24 9.32 -9.69
CA MET A 765 -5.12 9.25 -11.15
C MET A 765 -5.01 10.68 -11.71
N GLU A 766 -3.78 11.17 -11.83
CA GLU A 766 -3.47 12.54 -12.28
C GLU A 766 -2.49 12.53 -13.46
N ASP A 767 -2.59 13.55 -14.31
CA ASP A 767 -1.60 13.82 -15.35
C ASP A 767 -0.22 14.17 -14.76
N LEU A 768 0.73 13.24 -14.94
CA LEU A 768 2.12 13.39 -14.49
C LEU A 768 2.96 14.33 -15.37
N GLY A 769 2.45 14.71 -16.55
CA GLY A 769 3.08 15.72 -17.42
C GLY A 769 3.01 17.13 -16.84
N LEU A 770 2.06 17.40 -15.93
CA LEU A 770 1.99 18.67 -15.20
C LEU A 770 3.03 18.72 -14.08
N SER A 771 3.72 19.86 -13.95
CA SER A 771 4.73 20.07 -12.92
C SER A 771 4.16 20.04 -11.51
N ASN A 772 2.97 20.61 -11.33
CA ASN A 772 2.29 20.72 -10.05
C ASN A 772 1.35 19.52 -9.81
N SER A 773 1.25 19.09 -8.56
CA SER A 773 0.26 18.10 -8.14
C SER A 773 -1.18 18.58 -8.36
N ILE A 774 -2.09 17.64 -8.60
CA ILE A 774 -3.54 17.85 -8.62
C ILE A 774 -4.08 18.58 -7.39
N TYR A 775 -3.42 18.45 -6.22
CA TYR A 775 -3.81 19.13 -4.97
C TYR A 775 -3.57 20.65 -4.98
N TYR A 776 -2.93 21.18 -6.02
CA TYR A 776 -2.76 22.62 -6.20
C TYR A 776 -4.13 23.32 -6.34
N VAL A 777 -5.10 22.69 -7.00
CA VAL A 777 -6.43 23.28 -7.26
C VAL A 777 -7.20 23.64 -5.98
N THR A 778 -6.92 22.96 -4.87
CA THR A 778 -7.59 23.12 -3.58
C THR A 778 -6.74 23.78 -2.51
N GLU A 779 -5.54 24.27 -2.86
CA GLU A 779 -4.61 24.88 -1.90
C GLU A 779 -5.26 26.01 -1.08
N LYS A 780 -6.03 26.88 -1.74
CA LYS A 780 -6.70 28.01 -1.07
C LYS A 780 -7.76 27.56 -0.07
N LEU A 781 -8.50 26.48 -0.36
CA LEU A 781 -9.51 25.93 0.55
C LEU A 781 -8.83 25.37 1.80
N ARG A 782 -7.75 24.59 1.62
CA ARG A 782 -6.99 24.04 2.75
C ARG A 782 -6.36 25.11 3.63
N GLN A 783 -5.78 26.17 3.04
CA GLN A 783 -5.30 27.33 3.80
C GLN A 783 -6.38 27.93 4.72
N LEU A 784 -7.62 28.07 4.23
CA LEU A 784 -8.73 28.58 5.05
C LEU A 784 -9.13 27.58 6.14
N GLN A 785 -9.25 26.29 5.81
CA GLN A 785 -9.57 25.25 6.79
C GLN A 785 -8.52 25.19 7.92
N TYR A 786 -7.23 25.23 7.57
CA TYR A 786 -6.13 25.31 8.54
C TYR A 786 -6.27 26.57 9.42
N GLY A 787 -6.56 27.72 8.81
CA GLY A 787 -6.77 28.98 9.54
C GLY A 787 -7.94 28.92 10.52
N LEU A 788 -9.03 28.24 10.15
CA LEU A 788 -10.20 28.06 11.03
C LEU A 788 -9.86 27.19 12.25
N ILE A 789 -9.15 26.09 12.04
CA ILE A 789 -8.76 25.17 13.11
C ILE A 789 -7.72 25.83 14.03
N ILE A 790 -6.71 26.49 13.47
CA ILE A 790 -5.69 27.23 14.26
C ILE A 790 -6.37 28.30 15.10
N HIS A 791 -7.28 29.09 14.52
CA HIS A 791 -8.02 30.11 15.25
C HIS A 791 -8.89 29.52 16.38
N LEU A 792 -9.53 28.37 16.14
CA LEU A 792 -10.28 27.65 17.17
C LEU A 792 -9.36 27.23 18.32
N GLU A 793 -8.20 26.63 18.03
CA GLU A 793 -7.25 26.20 19.05
C GLU A 793 -6.68 27.37 19.85
N GLU A 794 -6.40 28.50 19.20
CA GLU A 794 -5.99 29.75 19.86
C GLU A 794 -7.06 30.26 20.83
N LYS A 795 -8.32 30.30 20.40
CA LYS A 795 -9.46 30.71 21.26
C LYS A 795 -9.67 29.79 22.46
N LEU A 796 -9.41 28.50 22.29
CA LEU A 796 -9.55 27.50 23.35
C LEU A 796 -8.32 27.43 24.27
N GLY A 797 -7.27 28.22 24.01
CA GLY A 797 -5.99 28.13 24.74
C GLY A 797 -5.28 26.78 24.54
N CYS A 798 -5.59 26.09 23.45
CA CYS A 798 -5.17 24.71 23.16
C CYS A 798 -4.17 24.60 22.00
N SER A 799 -3.56 25.71 21.57
CA SER A 799 -2.55 25.76 20.51
C SER A 799 -1.32 24.87 20.76
N TYR A 800 -1.07 24.47 22.01
CA TYR A 800 0.00 23.51 22.36
C TYR A 800 -0.16 22.13 21.71
N LYS A 801 -1.37 21.79 21.22
CA LYS A 801 -1.64 20.53 20.50
C LYS A 801 -1.11 20.56 19.06
N LEU A 802 -0.89 21.73 18.49
CA LEU A 802 -0.45 21.90 17.10
C LEU A 802 1.03 21.55 16.97
N CYS A 803 1.38 20.79 15.93
CA CYS A 803 2.73 20.32 15.61
C CYS A 803 3.38 21.09 14.44
N ALA A 804 2.73 22.17 13.98
CA ALA A 804 3.22 23.04 12.91
C ALA A 804 4.60 23.65 13.22
N SER A 805 5.37 23.97 12.16
CA SER A 805 6.69 24.61 12.23
C SER A 805 6.65 25.94 13.01
N ASN A 806 7.80 26.39 13.51
CA ASN A 806 7.98 27.65 14.27
C ASN A 806 7.47 28.94 13.57
N GLY A 807 6.96 28.84 12.33
CA GLY A 807 6.35 29.92 11.55
C GLY A 807 4.80 29.88 11.45
N GLY A 808 4.12 28.91 12.08
CA GLY A 808 2.64 28.85 12.12
C GLY A 808 1.95 28.31 10.85
N GLY A 809 2.68 27.62 9.96
CA GLY A 809 2.16 27.05 8.72
C GLY A 809 1.91 25.53 8.79
N ALA A 810 0.93 25.05 8.01
CA ALA A 810 0.68 23.62 7.84
C ALA A 810 1.68 23.02 6.84
N VAL A 811 2.13 21.79 7.07
CA VAL A 811 3.11 21.12 6.21
C VAL A 811 2.43 20.01 5.39
N GLU A 812 2.63 20.04 4.07
CA GLU A 812 2.10 19.05 3.13
C GLU A 812 3.19 18.48 2.22
N TYR A 813 3.23 17.16 2.08
CA TYR A 813 4.06 16.49 1.08
C TYR A 813 3.18 16.15 -0.13
N ARG A 814 3.52 16.70 -1.30
CA ARG A 814 2.76 16.48 -2.54
C ARG A 814 3.70 16.35 -3.72
N ARG A 815 3.16 15.83 -4.82
CA ARG A 815 3.92 15.62 -6.06
C ARG A 815 4.42 16.94 -6.66
N GLN A 816 5.66 16.94 -7.13
CA GLN A 816 6.21 17.95 -8.03
C GLN A 816 7.04 17.24 -9.11
N GLY A 817 6.55 17.24 -10.35
CA GLY A 817 7.06 16.36 -11.40
C GLY A 817 6.89 14.88 -11.02
N PHE A 818 7.98 14.11 -11.02
CA PHE A 818 8.00 12.70 -10.60
C PHE A 818 8.45 12.49 -9.15
N ASN A 819 8.70 13.58 -8.41
CA ASN A 819 9.15 13.53 -7.02
C ASN A 819 8.03 13.95 -6.06
N ILE A 820 8.20 13.66 -4.78
CA ILE A 820 7.35 14.19 -3.70
C ILE A 820 8.16 15.23 -2.95
N CYS A 821 7.66 16.46 -2.90
CA CYS A 821 8.31 17.57 -2.24
C CYS A 821 7.50 18.02 -1.03
N CYS A 822 8.19 18.60 -0.04
CA CYS A 822 7.58 19.23 1.13
C CYS A 822 7.16 20.67 0.80
N PHE A 823 5.96 21.06 1.18
CA PHE A 823 5.41 22.40 1.01
C PHE A 823 4.90 22.91 2.36
N GLU A 824 5.34 24.11 2.74
CA GLU A 824 4.83 24.82 3.90
C GLU A 824 3.77 25.82 3.44
N LEU A 825 2.53 25.59 3.83
CA LEU A 825 1.41 26.44 3.46
C LEU A 825 1.31 27.63 4.41
N GLN A 826 1.30 28.81 3.82
CA GLN A 826 1.02 30.05 4.54
C GLN A 826 -0.45 30.10 4.93
N VAL A 827 -0.71 30.05 6.23
CA VAL A 827 -2.07 30.07 6.77
C VAL A 827 -2.49 31.53 7.00
N PRO A 828 -3.58 32.01 6.37
CA PRO A 828 -4.07 33.36 6.61
C PRO A 828 -4.59 33.50 8.04
N ARG A 829 -4.29 34.63 8.70
CA ARG A 829 -4.98 35.01 9.94
C ARG A 829 -6.44 35.32 9.61
N LEU A 830 -7.35 34.46 10.03
CA LEU A 830 -8.78 34.67 9.88
C LEU A 830 -9.29 35.51 11.06
N VAL A 831 -9.89 36.65 10.75
CA VAL A 831 -10.61 37.46 11.75
C VAL A 831 -12.09 37.13 11.59
N PHE A 832 -12.60 36.22 12.41
CA PHE A 832 -14.04 35.98 12.45
C PHE A 832 -14.72 37.14 13.20
N PRO A 833 -15.76 37.77 12.62
CA PRO A 833 -16.49 38.81 13.33
C PRO A 833 -17.09 38.23 14.62
N PRO A 834 -17.18 39.02 15.71
CA PRO A 834 -17.79 38.58 16.95
C PRO A 834 -19.29 38.34 16.71
N VAL A 835 -19.62 37.08 16.46
CA VAL A 835 -20.83 36.37 16.90
C VAL A 835 -22.13 37.21 16.85
N GLN A 836 -22.84 37.10 15.74
CA GLN A 836 -24.30 37.20 15.67
C GLN A 836 -24.82 35.86 15.12
N PRO A 837 -26.08 35.46 15.39
CA PRO A 837 -26.65 34.25 14.77
C PRO A 837 -26.43 34.32 13.26
N ALA A 838 -25.98 33.19 12.68
CA ALA A 838 -25.57 33.11 11.28
C ALA A 838 -26.57 33.84 10.37
N SER A 839 -26.22 35.03 9.91
CA SER A 839 -26.98 35.69 8.86
C SER A 839 -26.56 35.07 7.53
N PRO A 840 -27.48 34.94 6.55
CA PRO A 840 -27.15 34.52 5.18
C PRO A 840 -25.98 35.33 4.56
N ASP A 841 -25.79 36.56 5.03
CA ASP A 841 -24.72 37.45 4.61
C ASP A 841 -23.32 36.97 5.06
N LEU A 842 -23.18 36.26 6.19
CA LEU A 842 -21.88 35.83 6.70
C LEU A 842 -21.16 34.86 5.76
N PHE A 843 -21.82 33.78 5.33
CA PHE A 843 -21.24 32.82 4.37
C PHE A 843 -20.98 33.48 3.02
N THR A 844 -21.93 34.31 2.57
CA THR A 844 -21.83 35.03 1.31
C THR A 844 -20.64 35.99 1.30
N ASP A 845 -20.44 36.76 2.37
CA ASP A 845 -19.34 37.71 2.51
C ASP A 845 -18.01 36.99 2.74
N PHE A 846 -17.99 35.90 3.50
CA PHE A 846 -16.79 35.07 3.68
C PHE A 846 -16.31 34.49 2.34
N PHE A 847 -17.20 33.84 1.58
CA PHE A 847 -16.84 33.28 0.28
C PHE A 847 -16.49 34.37 -0.75
N LYS A 848 -17.15 35.52 -0.72
CA LYS A 848 -16.80 36.65 -1.58
C LYS A 848 -15.43 37.21 -1.24
N HIS A 849 -15.12 37.39 0.04
CA HIS A 849 -13.86 37.97 0.49
C HIS A 849 -12.67 37.04 0.26
N TYR A 850 -12.78 35.78 0.69
CA TYR A 850 -11.65 34.84 0.70
C TYR A 850 -11.54 33.98 -0.56
N LEU A 851 -12.67 33.67 -1.23
CA LEU A 851 -12.73 32.79 -2.40
C LEU A 851 -13.19 33.49 -3.68
N ARG A 852 -13.58 34.77 -3.60
CA ARG A 852 -14.15 35.54 -4.72
C ARG A 852 -15.45 34.95 -5.28
N LEU A 853 -16.22 34.25 -4.45
CA LEU A 853 -17.50 33.64 -4.84
C LEU A 853 -18.65 34.45 -4.22
N ASP A 854 -19.43 35.16 -5.04
CA ASP A 854 -20.55 35.97 -4.57
C ASP A 854 -21.89 35.25 -4.83
N LEU A 855 -22.43 34.61 -3.79
CA LEU A 855 -23.66 33.82 -3.86
C LEU A 855 -24.88 34.61 -4.35
N ARG A 856 -24.88 35.94 -4.16
CA ARG A 856 -25.94 36.86 -4.64
C ARG A 856 -26.12 36.86 -6.16
N LEU A 857 -25.14 36.34 -6.91
CA LEU A 857 -25.18 36.26 -8.38
C LEU A 857 -25.88 35.01 -8.91
N VAL A 858 -26.15 34.03 -8.04
CA VAL A 858 -26.88 32.80 -8.38
C VAL A 858 -28.38 33.10 -8.36
N LYS A 859 -29.02 33.00 -9.52
CA LYS A 859 -30.46 33.30 -9.69
C LYS A 859 -31.26 32.00 -9.79
N MET A 860 -31.19 31.15 -8.76
CA MET A 860 -31.89 29.87 -8.73
C MET A 860 -32.46 29.60 -7.34
N ASP A 861 -33.61 28.92 -7.29
CA ASP A 861 -34.35 28.70 -6.04
C ASP A 861 -33.78 27.56 -5.17
N SER A 862 -32.99 26.64 -5.75
CA SER A 862 -32.42 25.51 -4.99
C SER A 862 -31.05 25.83 -4.40
N ILE A 863 -30.91 25.60 -3.10
CA ILE A 863 -29.65 25.76 -2.35
C ILE A 863 -28.55 24.86 -2.95
N GLU A 864 -28.89 23.67 -3.43
CA GLU A 864 -27.95 22.75 -4.09
C GLU A 864 -27.36 23.29 -5.41
N SER A 865 -28.05 24.21 -6.08
CA SER A 865 -27.51 24.85 -7.29
C SER A 865 -26.43 25.87 -6.95
N HIS A 866 -26.50 26.49 -5.76
CA HIS A 866 -25.48 27.42 -5.29
C HIS A 866 -24.15 26.70 -5.07
N SER A 867 -24.18 25.53 -4.43
CA SER A 867 -22.97 24.72 -4.21
C SER A 867 -22.35 24.27 -5.51
N LEU A 868 -23.15 23.76 -6.45
CA LEU A 868 -22.66 23.34 -7.76
C LEU A 868 -21.99 24.50 -8.53
N VAL A 869 -22.59 25.70 -8.55
CA VAL A 869 -21.98 26.88 -9.18
C VAL A 869 -20.66 27.24 -8.51
N CYS A 870 -20.62 27.32 -7.17
CA CYS A 870 -19.40 27.65 -6.43
C CYS A 870 -18.27 26.67 -6.70
N LEU A 871 -18.56 25.36 -6.70
CA LEU A 871 -17.60 24.31 -6.98
C LEU A 871 -16.99 24.47 -8.37
N LEU A 872 -17.83 24.64 -9.39
CA LEU A 872 -17.39 24.79 -10.78
C LEU A 872 -16.58 26.07 -10.99
N VAL A 873 -17.03 27.20 -10.45
CA VAL A 873 -16.34 28.50 -10.57
C VAL A 873 -14.99 28.46 -9.84
N PHE A 874 -14.95 27.88 -8.64
CA PHE A 874 -13.72 27.74 -7.88
C PHE A 874 -12.73 26.81 -8.58
N TRP A 875 -13.19 25.64 -9.01
CA TRP A 875 -12.37 24.69 -9.78
C TRP A 875 -11.81 25.34 -11.04
N PHE A 876 -12.67 25.96 -11.86
CA PHE A 876 -12.26 26.57 -13.13
C PHE A 876 -11.21 27.67 -12.92
N ARG A 877 -11.30 28.48 -11.86
CA ARG A 877 -10.29 29.52 -11.57
C ARG A 877 -8.92 28.98 -11.19
N ASN A 878 -8.88 27.81 -10.56
CA ASN A 878 -7.65 27.25 -9.97
C ASN A 878 -7.07 26.06 -10.77
N SER A 879 -7.85 25.46 -11.68
CA SER A 879 -7.39 24.36 -12.54
C SER A 879 -6.43 24.87 -13.62
N GLN A 880 -5.31 24.17 -13.77
CA GLN A 880 -4.30 24.48 -14.79
C GLN A 880 -4.77 24.08 -16.19
N ILE A 881 -5.52 22.98 -16.30
CA ILE A 881 -5.99 22.45 -17.59
C ILE A 881 -7.24 23.21 -18.04
N ALA A 882 -8.23 23.40 -17.16
CA ALA A 882 -9.53 23.94 -17.56
C ALA A 882 -9.42 25.34 -18.19
N ARG A 883 -8.63 26.24 -17.57
CA ARG A 883 -8.41 27.62 -18.05
C ARG A 883 -7.61 27.70 -19.33
N PHE A 884 -6.75 26.71 -19.57
CA PHE A 884 -5.95 26.67 -20.77
C PHE A 884 -6.78 26.18 -21.96
N ARG A 885 -7.71 25.25 -21.71
CA ARG A 885 -8.51 24.57 -22.76
C ARG A 885 -9.80 25.29 -23.11
N SER A 886 -10.37 26.09 -22.21
CA SER A 886 -11.72 26.66 -22.35
C SER A 886 -11.75 28.13 -21.94
N SER A 887 -12.60 28.92 -22.60
CA SER A 887 -12.76 30.36 -22.31
C SER A 887 -13.69 30.63 -21.12
N GLY A 888 -14.58 29.69 -20.81
CA GLY A 888 -15.47 29.71 -19.65
C GLY A 888 -15.98 28.32 -19.29
N LEU A 889 -17.05 28.27 -18.51
CA LEU A 889 -17.73 27.01 -18.17
C LEU A 889 -18.69 26.56 -19.28
N HIS A 890 -19.21 27.49 -20.06
CA HIS A 890 -20.12 27.20 -21.17
C HIS A 890 -19.45 26.39 -22.30
N ASP A 891 -18.14 26.53 -22.52
CA ASP A 891 -17.41 25.77 -23.54
C ASP A 891 -16.55 24.63 -22.96
N CYS A 892 -16.53 24.44 -21.63
CA CYS A 892 -15.72 23.42 -20.97
C CYS A 892 -16.37 22.02 -20.98
N PRO A 893 -15.83 21.01 -21.69
CA PRO A 893 -16.48 19.71 -21.84
C PRO A 893 -16.71 18.97 -20.50
N VAL A 894 -15.74 19.06 -19.59
CA VAL A 894 -15.82 18.41 -18.27
C VAL A 894 -16.90 19.06 -17.40
N ALA A 895 -16.97 20.39 -17.38
CA ALA A 895 -18.01 21.10 -16.64
C ALA A 895 -19.41 20.73 -17.14
N LEU A 896 -19.60 20.73 -18.47
CA LEU A 896 -20.88 20.37 -19.08
C LEU A 896 -21.29 18.94 -18.77
N ALA A 897 -20.38 17.98 -18.88
CA ALA A 897 -20.64 16.58 -18.55
C ALA A 897 -21.06 16.40 -17.09
N VAL A 898 -20.34 17.03 -16.15
CA VAL A 898 -20.65 16.97 -14.71
C VAL A 898 -21.99 17.61 -14.39
N ILE A 899 -22.29 18.80 -14.92
CA ILE A 899 -23.58 19.47 -14.69
C ILE A 899 -24.73 18.59 -15.16
N VAL A 900 -24.65 18.06 -16.40
CA VAL A 900 -25.71 17.24 -16.98
C VAL A 900 -25.94 15.99 -16.15
N CYS A 901 -24.88 15.25 -15.84
CA CYS A 901 -25.00 14.01 -15.07
C CYS A 901 -25.51 14.29 -13.65
N ALA A 902 -25.01 15.33 -12.96
CA ALA A 902 -25.43 15.68 -11.61
C ALA A 902 -26.92 16.08 -11.56
N LEU A 903 -27.39 16.90 -12.49
CA LEU A 903 -28.79 17.34 -12.52
C LEU A 903 -29.74 16.20 -12.89
N ILE A 904 -29.39 15.39 -13.90
CA ILE A 904 -30.20 14.21 -14.27
C ILE A 904 -30.30 13.26 -13.09
N THR A 905 -29.16 12.89 -12.49
CA THR A 905 -29.12 11.97 -11.34
C THR A 905 -29.92 12.54 -10.15
N SER A 906 -29.77 13.84 -9.85
CA SER A 906 -30.53 14.52 -8.80
C SER A 906 -32.05 14.51 -9.05
N MET A 907 -32.49 14.70 -10.30
CA MET A 907 -33.92 14.63 -10.64
C MET A 907 -34.52 13.24 -10.39
N PHE A 908 -33.80 12.17 -10.74
CA PHE A 908 -34.24 10.80 -10.43
C PHE A 908 -34.43 10.60 -8.94
N PHE A 909 -33.47 11.02 -8.12
CA PHE A 909 -33.52 10.79 -6.67
C PHE A 909 -34.47 11.73 -5.92
N ASN A 910 -34.74 12.93 -6.44
CA ASN A 910 -35.75 13.82 -5.87
C ASN A 910 -37.16 13.23 -5.93
N SER A 911 -37.47 12.45 -6.97
CA SER A 911 -38.76 11.73 -7.07
C SER A 911 -38.87 10.57 -6.07
N ALA A 912 -37.73 9.98 -5.68
CA ALA A 912 -37.63 8.79 -4.83
C ALA A 912 -37.43 9.10 -3.33
N ARG A 913 -37.13 10.35 -2.97
CA ARG A 913 -36.74 10.79 -1.60
C ARG A 913 -37.71 10.39 -0.49
N ARG A 914 -38.96 10.00 -0.81
CA ARG A 914 -39.98 9.58 0.18
C ARG A 914 -40.08 8.07 0.40
N ASN A 915 -39.43 7.22 -0.41
CA ASN A 915 -39.54 5.76 -0.32
C ASN A 915 -38.17 5.06 -0.49
N ARG A 916 -37.67 4.40 0.56
CA ARG A 916 -36.39 3.67 0.57
C ARG A 916 -36.35 2.47 -0.39
N ASP A 917 -37.42 1.71 -0.50
CA ASP A 917 -37.44 0.54 -1.39
C ASP A 917 -37.40 0.98 -2.86
N ALA A 918 -38.09 2.08 -3.17
CA ALA A 918 -37.98 2.73 -4.47
C ALA A 918 -36.56 3.26 -4.72
N MET A 919 -35.91 3.86 -3.72
CA MET A 919 -34.54 4.35 -3.80
C MET A 919 -33.55 3.26 -4.25
N ASN A 920 -33.60 2.08 -3.64
CA ASN A 920 -32.71 0.97 -4.00
C ASN A 920 -32.94 0.47 -5.42
N SER A 921 -34.20 0.29 -5.81
CA SER A 921 -34.54 -0.13 -7.17
C SER A 921 -34.09 0.91 -8.21
N ILE A 922 -34.28 2.20 -7.91
CA ILE A 922 -33.88 3.30 -8.80
C ILE A 922 -32.36 3.41 -8.88
N THR A 923 -31.63 3.26 -7.78
CA THR A 923 -30.15 3.26 -7.78
C THR A 923 -29.61 2.14 -8.66
N ALA A 924 -30.14 0.91 -8.54
CA ALA A 924 -29.69 -0.22 -9.36
C ALA A 924 -30.02 -0.04 -10.85
N ASP A 925 -31.26 0.35 -11.18
CA ASP A 925 -31.68 0.62 -12.56
C ASP A 925 -30.85 1.74 -13.19
N LEU A 926 -30.61 2.84 -12.46
CA LEU A 926 -29.81 3.96 -12.94
C LEU A 926 -28.33 3.56 -13.13
N CYS A 927 -27.78 2.72 -12.24
CA CYS A 927 -26.44 2.18 -12.36
C CYS A 927 -26.26 1.40 -13.67
N ASP A 928 -27.17 0.46 -13.96
CA ASP A 928 -27.13 -0.35 -15.18
C ASP A 928 -27.25 0.54 -16.42
N ARG A 929 -28.19 1.50 -16.41
CA ARG A 929 -28.36 2.45 -17.51
C ARG A 929 -27.15 3.33 -17.74
N PHE A 930 -26.51 3.85 -16.69
CA PHE A 930 -25.29 4.63 -16.82
C PHE A 930 -24.13 3.80 -17.38
N GLY A 931 -24.04 2.53 -16.98
CA GLY A 931 -23.13 1.57 -17.59
C GLY A 931 -23.35 1.44 -19.10
N VAL A 932 -24.60 1.21 -19.51
CA VAL A 932 -24.98 1.09 -20.94
C VAL A 932 -24.70 2.38 -21.71
N LEU A 933 -25.07 3.55 -21.17
CA LEU A 933 -24.82 4.83 -21.80
C LEU A 933 -23.32 5.10 -21.97
N GLY A 934 -22.50 4.80 -20.94
CA GLY A 934 -21.05 4.92 -21.01
C GLY A 934 -20.45 4.03 -22.10
N SER A 935 -20.89 2.76 -22.17
CA SER A 935 -20.47 1.83 -23.24
C SER A 935 -20.87 2.31 -24.63
N ASN A 936 -22.10 2.81 -24.81
CA ASN A 936 -22.57 3.35 -26.09
C ASN A 936 -21.75 4.57 -26.53
N LEU A 937 -21.44 5.50 -25.60
CA LEU A 937 -20.62 6.68 -25.88
C LEU A 937 -19.18 6.29 -26.25
N LYS A 938 -18.64 5.27 -25.59
CA LYS A 938 -17.34 4.70 -25.93
C LYS A 938 -17.35 4.11 -27.34
N GLU A 939 -18.35 3.29 -27.69
CA GLU A 939 -18.48 2.70 -29.02
C GLU A 939 -18.64 3.78 -30.09
N GLN A 940 -19.47 4.80 -29.83
CA GLN A 940 -19.65 5.93 -30.73
C GLN A 940 -18.33 6.66 -30.95
N HIS A 941 -17.56 6.93 -29.89
CA HIS A 941 -16.25 7.56 -30.01
C HIS A 941 -15.26 6.68 -30.79
N SER A 942 -15.26 5.37 -30.52
CA SER A 942 -14.41 4.36 -31.19
C SER A 942 -14.57 4.36 -32.70
N ARG A 943 -15.76 4.74 -33.22
CA ARG A 943 -16.03 4.85 -34.66
C ARG A 943 -15.32 6.02 -35.32
N PHE A 944 -15.02 7.08 -34.57
CA PHE A 944 -14.36 8.29 -35.09
C PHE A 944 -12.85 8.27 -34.82
N GLN A 945 -12.42 7.76 -33.67
CA GLN A 945 -11.03 7.67 -33.24
C GLN A 945 -10.83 6.45 -32.34
N PRO A 946 -9.59 5.93 -32.19
CA PRO A 946 -9.33 4.84 -31.26
C PRO A 946 -9.71 5.23 -29.83
N SER A 947 -10.41 4.35 -29.11
CA SER A 947 -10.96 4.64 -27.78
C SER A 947 -9.88 4.74 -26.71
N ARG A 948 -9.22 5.89 -26.63
CA ARG A 948 -8.13 6.15 -25.69
C ARG A 948 -8.60 6.84 -24.42
N LEU A 949 -7.97 6.46 -23.32
CA LEU A 949 -8.16 7.10 -22.02
C LEU A 949 -7.52 8.50 -22.01
N SER A 950 -8.34 9.56 -21.99
CA SER A 950 -7.83 10.93 -21.77
C SER A 950 -7.49 11.18 -20.30
N ILE A 951 -6.20 11.22 -19.96
CA ILE A 951 -5.72 11.55 -18.62
C ILE A 951 -6.01 13.00 -18.24
N GLU A 952 -6.04 13.94 -19.18
CA GLU A 952 -6.39 15.35 -18.93
C GLU A 952 -7.83 15.50 -18.41
N ILE A 953 -8.78 14.75 -18.98
CA ILE A 953 -10.18 14.75 -18.52
C ILE A 953 -10.28 14.11 -17.12
N ILE A 954 -9.57 13.01 -16.89
CA ILE A 954 -9.59 12.32 -15.58
C ILE A 954 -8.94 13.19 -14.50
N HIS A 955 -7.86 13.89 -14.83
CA HIS A 955 -7.22 14.86 -13.95
C HIS A 955 -8.24 15.93 -13.54
N GLN A 956 -8.93 16.55 -14.51
CA GLN A 956 -9.96 17.55 -14.25
C GLN A 956 -11.15 17.01 -13.42
N LEU A 957 -11.60 15.78 -13.69
CA LEU A 957 -12.65 15.13 -12.88
C LEU A 957 -12.19 14.93 -11.44
N ASN A 958 -10.94 14.47 -11.22
CA ASN A 958 -10.39 14.31 -9.88
C ASN A 958 -10.13 15.65 -9.18
N GLU A 959 -9.79 16.72 -9.91
CA GLU A 959 -9.73 18.08 -9.36
C GLU A 959 -11.11 18.51 -8.84
N LEU A 960 -12.19 18.31 -9.60
CA LEU A 960 -13.55 18.62 -9.17
C LEU A 960 -13.96 17.83 -7.92
N GLN A 961 -13.59 16.56 -7.83
CA GLN A 961 -13.83 15.74 -6.64
C GLN A 961 -13.06 16.26 -5.42
N LEU A 962 -11.81 16.68 -5.60
CA LEU A 962 -11.03 17.32 -4.54
C LEU A 962 -11.67 18.64 -4.11
N VAL A 963 -12.08 19.49 -5.06
CA VAL A 963 -12.77 20.75 -4.77
C VAL A 963 -14.06 20.49 -4.00
N TYR A 964 -14.86 19.51 -4.42
CA TYR A 964 -16.05 19.08 -3.69
C TYR A 964 -15.72 18.72 -2.24
N GLN A 965 -14.76 17.82 -2.02
CA GLN A 965 -14.41 17.36 -0.69
C GLN A 965 -13.95 18.52 0.21
N GLU A 966 -13.00 19.34 -0.27
CA GLU A 966 -12.42 20.40 0.56
C GLU A 966 -13.41 21.56 0.79
N PHE A 967 -14.25 21.86 -0.20
CA PHE A 967 -15.27 22.89 -0.05
C PHE A 967 -16.38 22.43 0.91
N HIS A 968 -16.79 21.17 0.85
CA HIS A 968 -17.73 20.58 1.81
C HIS A 968 -17.18 20.63 3.24
N GLN A 969 -15.91 20.28 3.42
CA GLN A 969 -15.26 20.36 4.74
C GLN A 969 -15.16 21.79 5.25
N LEU A 970 -14.87 22.77 4.39
CA LEU A 970 -14.84 24.18 4.78
C LEU A 970 -16.21 24.65 5.28
N VAL A 971 -17.29 24.28 4.58
CA VAL A 971 -18.67 24.57 5.00
C VAL A 971 -18.99 23.91 6.34
N GLU A 972 -18.73 22.61 6.49
CA GLU A 972 -19.00 21.91 7.77
C GLU A 972 -18.19 22.53 8.93
N LEU A 973 -16.92 22.91 8.71
CA LEU A 973 -16.14 23.61 9.73
C LEU A 973 -16.76 24.96 10.09
N MET A 974 -17.19 25.75 9.11
CA MET A 974 -17.87 27.02 9.35
C MET A 974 -19.18 26.83 10.11
N ASP A 975 -20.00 25.85 9.74
CA ASP A 975 -21.25 25.51 10.42
C ASP A 975 -21.00 25.15 11.89
N ILE A 976 -20.00 24.31 12.17
CA ILE A 976 -19.64 23.92 13.53
C ILE A 976 -19.21 25.13 14.36
N LEU A 977 -18.40 26.02 13.77
CA LEU A 977 -17.90 27.22 14.44
C LEU A 977 -18.98 28.29 14.65
N CYS A 978 -19.96 28.41 13.75
CA CYS A 978 -21.03 29.40 13.84
C CYS A 978 -22.13 29.01 14.85
N VAL A 979 -22.33 27.73 15.15
CA VAL A 979 -23.33 27.28 16.15
C VAL A 979 -22.88 27.59 17.60
N HIS A 980 -21.58 27.80 17.84
CA HIS A 980 -21.02 28.04 19.18
C HIS A 980 -21.25 29.44 19.76
N ALA A 981 -21.96 30.28 19.01
CA ALA A 981 -22.14 31.69 19.29
C ALA A 981 -23.29 32.02 20.27
N GLY A 982 -24.17 31.07 20.58
CA GLY A 982 -25.49 31.36 21.17
C GLY A 982 -25.81 30.80 22.57
N SER A 983 -24.98 29.96 23.19
CA SER A 983 -25.34 29.31 24.46
C SER A 983 -24.32 29.57 25.57
N SER A 984 -24.64 30.45 26.49
CA SER A 984 -23.88 30.68 27.74
C SER A 984 -24.11 29.60 28.81
N ASP A 985 -25.06 28.67 28.60
CA ASP A 985 -25.36 27.59 29.54
C ASP A 985 -24.99 26.23 28.94
N GLY A 986 -23.91 25.63 29.44
CA GLY A 986 -23.30 24.38 28.97
C GLY A 986 -24.12 23.09 29.20
N CYS A 987 -25.44 23.16 29.30
CA CYS A 987 -26.29 22.01 29.67
C CYS A 987 -27.40 21.65 28.68
N THR A 988 -27.56 22.36 27.56
CA THR A 988 -28.55 21.99 26.52
C THR A 988 -27.87 21.84 25.16
N ALA A 989 -28.15 20.73 24.47
CA ALA A 989 -27.71 20.53 23.10
C ALA A 989 -28.31 21.66 22.24
N PRO A 990 -27.51 22.46 21.52
CA PRO A 990 -28.06 23.50 20.68
C PRO A 990 -28.98 22.88 19.64
N GLU A 991 -30.22 23.35 19.56
CA GLU A 991 -31.11 23.03 18.45
C GLU A 991 -30.41 23.43 17.15
N ILE A 992 -30.14 22.43 16.30
CA ILE A 992 -29.53 22.64 14.98
C ILE A 992 -30.47 23.56 14.19
N PRO A 993 -29.98 24.67 13.60
CA PRO A 993 -30.80 25.50 12.74
C PRO A 993 -31.53 24.63 11.70
N SER A 994 -32.84 24.78 11.59
CA SER A 994 -33.70 23.92 10.76
C SER A 994 -33.40 24.01 9.24
N GLU A 995 -32.61 24.99 8.81
CA GLU A 995 -32.23 25.19 7.41
C GLU A 995 -30.71 25.36 7.29
N ARG A 996 -30.04 24.39 6.63
CA ARG A 996 -28.62 24.54 6.25
C ARG A 996 -28.50 25.63 5.17
N PHE A 997 -27.63 26.62 5.40
CA PHE A 997 -27.38 27.69 4.42
C PHE A 997 -26.73 27.20 3.13
N PHE A 998 -25.97 26.11 3.21
CA PHE A 998 -25.31 25.50 2.08
C PHE A 998 -25.60 24.00 2.10
N SER A 999 -26.08 23.47 0.98
CA SER A 999 -26.38 22.05 0.80
C SER A 999 -25.70 21.56 -0.45
N PHE A 1000 -25.09 20.40 -0.38
CA PHE A 1000 -24.40 19.78 -1.50
C PHE A 1000 -25.28 18.72 -2.13
N ILE A 1001 -25.22 18.64 -3.46
CA ILE A 1001 -25.64 17.42 -4.15
C ILE A 1001 -24.72 16.30 -3.64
N PRO A 1002 -25.25 15.15 -3.17
CA PRO A 1002 -24.41 14.07 -2.66
C PRO A 1002 -23.35 13.65 -3.69
N GLU A 1003 -22.16 13.30 -3.22
CA GLU A 1003 -20.99 13.02 -4.05
C GLU A 1003 -21.24 11.93 -5.10
N TRP A 1004 -21.98 10.89 -4.75
CA TRP A 1004 -22.35 9.79 -5.62
C TRP A 1004 -23.50 10.14 -6.60
N VAL A 1005 -24.19 11.27 -6.38
CA VAL A 1005 -25.12 11.85 -7.34
C VAL A 1005 -24.37 12.74 -8.33
N MET A 1006 -23.43 13.56 -7.83
CA MET A 1006 -22.64 14.48 -8.64
C MET A 1006 -21.62 13.75 -9.53
N PHE A 1007 -20.96 12.72 -8.99
CA PHE A 1007 -19.90 11.96 -9.65
C PHE A 1007 -20.30 10.49 -9.88
N SER A 1008 -21.57 10.24 -10.21
CA SER A 1008 -22.20 8.91 -10.24
C SER A 1008 -21.41 7.82 -10.98
N SER A 1009 -20.93 8.10 -12.20
CA SER A 1009 -20.07 7.19 -12.97
C SER A 1009 -18.95 7.96 -13.68
N GLY A 1010 -17.71 7.67 -13.29
CA GLY A 1010 -16.51 8.24 -13.90
C GLY A 1010 -16.39 7.88 -15.38
N ARG A 1011 -16.75 6.65 -15.79
CA ARG A 1011 -16.77 6.26 -17.22
C ARG A 1011 -17.76 7.08 -18.03
N LEU A 1012 -18.99 7.23 -17.54
CA LEU A 1012 -20.01 8.03 -18.23
C LEU A 1012 -19.55 9.48 -18.38
N LEU A 1013 -19.07 10.08 -17.30
CA LEU A 1013 -18.56 11.45 -17.28
C LEU A 1013 -17.40 11.64 -18.27
N HIS A 1014 -16.44 10.71 -18.27
CA HIS A 1014 -15.28 10.73 -19.16
C HIS A 1014 -15.69 10.64 -20.63
N TRP A 1015 -16.48 9.63 -20.99
CA TRP A 1015 -16.86 9.43 -22.39
C TRP A 1015 -17.81 10.51 -22.88
N LEU A 1016 -18.68 11.07 -22.02
CA LEU A 1016 -19.52 12.21 -22.36
C LEU A 1016 -18.67 13.46 -22.60
N ALA A 1017 -17.69 13.75 -21.73
CA ALA A 1017 -16.80 14.89 -21.90
C ALA A 1017 -15.99 14.79 -23.20
N ILE A 1018 -15.45 13.61 -23.53
CA ILE A 1018 -14.77 13.37 -24.81
C ILE A 1018 -15.69 13.66 -25.99
N ASN A 1019 -16.92 13.13 -25.96
CA ASN A 1019 -17.88 13.31 -27.05
C ASN A 1019 -18.31 14.79 -27.24
N ILE A 1020 -18.42 15.56 -26.14
CA ILE A 1020 -18.65 17.00 -26.19
C ILE A 1020 -17.44 17.74 -26.79
N GLU A 1021 -16.22 17.32 -26.46
CA GLU A 1021 -14.97 17.96 -26.88
C GLU A 1021 -14.80 17.99 -28.42
N HIS A 1022 -15.34 17.01 -29.15
CA HIS A 1022 -15.36 16.95 -30.63
C HIS A 1022 -16.13 18.10 -31.30
N SER A 1023 -16.96 18.82 -30.55
CA SER A 1023 -17.69 19.98 -31.06
C SER A 1023 -16.86 21.26 -30.89
N THR A 1024 -17.01 22.22 -31.81
CA THR A 1024 -16.33 23.52 -31.68
C THR A 1024 -16.75 24.19 -30.36
N PRO A 1025 -15.87 24.95 -29.69
CA PRO A 1025 -16.19 25.59 -28.41
C PRO A 1025 -17.52 26.36 -28.40
N LEU A 1026 -17.82 27.09 -29.48
CA LEU A 1026 -19.06 27.86 -29.64
C LEU A 1026 -20.31 26.98 -29.78
N ASP A 1027 -20.18 25.77 -30.35
CA ASP A 1027 -21.30 24.85 -30.60
C ASP A 1027 -21.58 23.90 -29.44
N ARG A 1028 -20.67 23.75 -28.47
CA ARG A 1028 -20.77 22.75 -27.39
C ARG A 1028 -22.08 22.87 -26.61
N MET A 1029 -22.45 24.06 -26.16
CA MET A 1029 -23.73 24.31 -25.47
C MET A 1029 -24.94 23.99 -26.34
N HIS A 1030 -24.90 24.42 -27.60
CA HIS A 1030 -26.00 24.21 -28.52
C HIS A 1030 -26.22 22.71 -28.79
N ARG A 1031 -25.13 21.95 -29.03
CA ARG A 1031 -25.18 20.50 -29.20
C ARG A 1031 -25.55 19.76 -27.93
N LEU A 1032 -25.11 20.23 -26.76
CA LEU A 1032 -25.53 19.68 -25.48
C LEU A 1032 -27.06 19.75 -25.34
N SER A 1033 -27.64 20.91 -25.62
CA SER A 1033 -29.08 21.16 -25.51
C SER A 1033 -29.92 20.43 -26.56
N THR A 1034 -29.45 20.41 -27.81
CA THR A 1034 -30.22 19.86 -28.95
C THR A 1034 -30.01 18.37 -29.20
N HIS A 1035 -28.88 17.81 -28.76
CA HIS A 1035 -28.50 16.42 -29.04
C HIS A 1035 -28.26 15.61 -27.77
N TRP A 1036 -27.26 15.98 -26.96
CA TRP A 1036 -26.80 15.12 -25.86
C TRP A 1036 -27.83 14.97 -24.74
N ILE A 1037 -28.46 16.06 -24.29
CA ILE A 1037 -29.50 16.00 -23.25
C ILE A 1037 -30.70 15.15 -23.70
N PRO A 1038 -31.33 15.40 -24.88
CA PRO A 1038 -32.40 14.54 -25.38
C PRO A 1038 -32.00 13.07 -25.51
N TRP A 1039 -30.76 12.79 -25.93
CA TRP A 1039 -30.26 11.42 -26.08
C TRP A 1039 -30.11 10.71 -24.73
N ILE A 1040 -29.43 11.35 -23.75
CA ILE A 1040 -29.26 10.79 -22.41
C ILE A 1040 -30.63 10.55 -21.78
N VAL A 1041 -31.51 11.55 -21.80
CA VAL A 1041 -32.85 11.44 -21.23
C VAL A 1041 -33.61 10.29 -21.88
N ARG A 1042 -33.65 10.16 -23.22
CA ARG A 1042 -34.29 9.01 -23.89
C ARG A 1042 -33.75 7.65 -23.45
N GLY A 1043 -32.44 7.52 -23.23
CA GLY A 1043 -31.86 6.28 -22.69
C GLY A 1043 -32.29 5.96 -21.26
N LEU A 1044 -32.74 6.96 -20.50
CA LEU A 1044 -33.18 6.85 -19.12
C LEU A 1044 -34.71 6.77 -18.94
N LEU A 1045 -35.49 7.17 -19.95
CA LEU A 1045 -36.95 7.25 -19.91
C LEU A 1045 -37.65 5.88 -19.98
N ASN A 1046 -37.79 5.20 -18.83
CA ASN A 1046 -38.89 4.26 -18.57
C ASN A 1046 -39.68 4.60 -17.29
N THR A 1047 -39.28 5.64 -16.53
CA THR A 1047 -39.75 5.83 -15.14
C THR A 1047 -40.18 7.25 -14.74
N LEU A 1048 -39.87 8.31 -15.50
CA LEU A 1048 -40.25 9.70 -15.16
C LEU A 1048 -40.52 10.56 -16.42
N ASP A 1049 -41.53 11.43 -16.38
CA ASP A 1049 -41.80 12.46 -17.41
C ASP A 1049 -40.74 13.58 -17.31
N LEU A 1050 -39.50 13.29 -17.76
CA LEU A 1050 -38.42 14.27 -17.78
C LEU A 1050 -38.47 15.10 -19.07
N ASP A 1051 -38.89 16.36 -18.94
CA ASP A 1051 -38.84 17.32 -20.06
C ASP A 1051 -37.39 17.79 -20.30
N ALA A 1052 -36.81 17.34 -21.42
CA ALA A 1052 -35.48 17.73 -21.88
C ALA A 1052 -35.34 19.26 -22.07
N ARG A 1053 -36.43 19.98 -22.37
CA ARG A 1053 -36.40 21.44 -22.47
C ARG A 1053 -36.22 22.07 -21.10
N SER A 1054 -37.00 21.65 -20.12
CA SER A 1054 -36.86 22.11 -18.73
C SER A 1054 -35.44 21.90 -18.17
N LEU A 1055 -34.83 20.75 -18.47
CA LEU A 1055 -33.45 20.47 -18.06
C LEU A 1055 -32.44 21.39 -18.76
N SER A 1056 -32.61 21.62 -20.06
CA SER A 1056 -31.76 22.54 -20.84
C SER A 1056 -31.84 23.97 -20.30
N ASP A 1057 -33.03 24.45 -19.95
CA ASP A 1057 -33.25 25.78 -19.37
C ASP A 1057 -32.57 25.92 -18.00
N ARG A 1058 -32.65 24.88 -17.16
CA ARG A 1058 -31.94 24.84 -15.87
C ARG A 1058 -30.43 24.89 -16.05
N ILE A 1059 -29.88 24.13 -16.99
CA ILE A 1059 -28.43 24.13 -17.30
C ILE A 1059 -27.97 25.50 -17.78
N ASN A 1060 -28.73 26.12 -18.70
CA ASN A 1060 -28.44 27.46 -19.20
C ASN A 1060 -28.46 28.51 -18.07
N SER A 1061 -29.43 28.44 -17.15
CA SER A 1061 -29.50 29.34 -15.99
C SER A 1061 -28.31 29.16 -15.03
N LEU A 1062 -27.92 27.90 -14.78
CA LEU A 1062 -26.79 27.56 -13.92
C LEU A 1062 -25.48 28.10 -14.51
N ILE A 1063 -25.23 27.82 -15.79
CA ILE A 1063 -24.04 28.30 -16.51
C ILE A 1063 -24.03 29.82 -16.58
N SER A 1064 -25.16 30.46 -16.89
CA SER A 1064 -25.25 31.93 -16.89
C SER A 1064 -24.88 32.52 -15.52
N SER A 1065 -25.33 31.90 -14.44
CA SER A 1065 -24.98 32.32 -13.06
C SER A 1065 -23.50 32.11 -12.77
N ALA A 1066 -22.93 30.97 -13.18
CA ALA A 1066 -21.52 30.67 -13.01
C ALA A 1066 -20.61 31.61 -13.82
N GLU A 1067 -20.98 31.94 -15.06
CA GLU A 1067 -20.27 32.90 -15.91
C GLU A 1067 -20.29 34.33 -15.34
N ARG A 1068 -21.43 34.77 -14.78
CA ARG A 1068 -21.48 36.05 -14.04
C ARG A 1068 -20.54 36.04 -12.85
N MET A 1069 -20.49 34.93 -12.11
CA MET A 1069 -19.62 34.79 -10.94
C MET A 1069 -18.14 34.75 -11.34
N LEU A 1070 -17.78 34.10 -12.46
CA LEU A 1070 -16.41 34.07 -12.98
C LEU A 1070 -15.85 35.47 -13.25
N ARG A 1071 -16.69 36.41 -13.70
CA ARG A 1071 -16.32 37.80 -13.99
C ARG A 1071 -16.06 38.67 -12.74
N VAL A 1072 -16.39 38.18 -11.55
CA VAL A 1072 -16.04 38.87 -10.29
C VAL A 1072 -14.52 38.88 -10.14
N LYS A 1073 -13.95 40.07 -9.95
CA LYS A 1073 -12.50 40.29 -9.82
C LYS A 1073 -11.96 40.01 -8.43
#